data_AF-A0A6I8N8U4-F1
#
_entry.id   AF-A0A6I8N8U4-F1
#
_cell.length_a   1.000
_cell.length_b   1.000
_cell.length_c   1.000
_cell.angle_alpha   90.00
_cell.angle_beta   90.00
_cell.angle_gamma   90.00
#
_symmetry.space_group_name_H-M   'P 1'
#
loop_
_entity.id
_entity.type
_entity.pdbx_description
1 polymer ?
#
loop_
_entity_poly.entity_id
_entity_poly.type
_entity_poly.pdbx_seq_one_letter_code
_entity_poly.pdbx_strand_id
1 'polypeptide(L)'
;VTFQGLPRESGGIKSGRFWGQQYQGGVSIINQSYFISQNLLVLTVATRETEGFRRFKRSAQFFNYKVQVLGLGEDWSSEDEPTAAGGGQKIRLLKSALEKHADKEDLVILFTDSYDVVFASGPKELLKKFKQAKSRVVFSAEELIYPDRRLEAKYPTVRDGKRFLGSGAFIGYAPNLSKLVADWKGLDNDSDQLFYTQVFLDPEKREAINISLDHRCRIFQNLNGALDEVVLKFENAQVRARNLEYDTLPVLIHGNGPTKLQLNYLGNYIPRVWTFETGCTQCDEGLRSLKGFEDDALPLVLVGVFIEQPTPFLSLFFRRLQALQYPKKQLQLFIHNHEQHHKAQVERFVAEHGGEYHAVQLVGPDQRVENAQARNMGADLCRKDRDCTYYFSVDADVALKNPETLRLLIEQNKAVIAPMMSRPGRLWSNFWGALSVDGFYARSEDYVDIVQGRRVGVWNVPYISSIYLVKGSSLRSDLRQEDLFHSGKLDPDMAFCSNVRQQDVFMFLTNRQPFGHLLSLENYQTTHLHNDLWEVFSNPEDWKEKYIHENYTAVLKGKLVETPCPDVYWFPIFTEVACDELVEEMEHFGQWSAGDNKDSRLQGGYENVPTIDIHMNQISFEREWHKFLVEYIAPITEKLYPGYYTKAQFDLAFVVRYKPDEQPSLMPHHDASTFTLNIALNRVGVDYEGGGCRFLRYNCSVKAPRKGWTLMHPGRLTHYHEGLPTTKGTRYIAVSFLDP
;
A
#
# COMPACT_ATOMS: atom_id res chain seq x y z
N VAL A 1 -47.89 9.55 -1.73
CA VAL A 1 -49.08 8.83 -2.23
C VAL A 1 -49.06 7.45 -1.59
N THR A 2 -49.97 7.25 -0.64
CA THR A 2 -50.17 6.08 0.23
C THR A 2 -51.32 5.22 -0.30
N PHE A 3 -51.23 3.89 -0.20
CA PHE A 3 -52.34 2.92 -0.13
C PHE A 3 -51.74 1.63 0.51
N GLN A 4 -52.05 1.18 1.75
CA GLN A 4 -53.29 0.61 2.32
C GLN A 4 -53.96 -0.42 1.37
N GLY A 5 -54.31 -1.66 1.72
CA GLY A 5 -54.25 -2.49 2.94
C GLY A 5 -55.33 -3.61 2.88
N LEU A 6 -54.96 -4.86 3.23
CA LEU A 6 -55.77 -5.96 3.83
C LEU A 6 -56.98 -6.57 3.04
N PRO A 7 -57.50 -7.79 3.38
CA PRO A 7 -57.53 -8.44 4.70
C PRO A 7 -57.19 -9.94 4.82
N ARG A 8 -57.03 -10.33 6.10
CA ARG A 8 -57.00 -11.70 6.65
C ARG A 8 -58.43 -12.24 6.82
N GLU A 9 -58.60 -13.55 6.65
CA GLU A 9 -59.67 -14.33 7.27
C GLU A 9 -59.13 -15.55 8.01
N SER A 10 -59.93 -16.00 8.97
CA SER A 10 -59.64 -16.80 10.15
C SER A 10 -60.38 -18.13 10.16
N GLY A 11 -59.81 -19.13 10.83
CA GLY A 11 -60.46 -20.38 11.27
C GLY A 11 -59.44 -21.53 11.25
N GLY A 12 -59.28 -22.40 12.24
CA GLY A 12 -60.13 -22.87 13.33
C GLY A 12 -59.73 -24.35 13.55
N ILE A 13 -59.42 -24.71 14.79
CA ILE A 13 -58.82 -25.98 15.25
C ILE A 13 -59.73 -27.21 14.97
N LYS A 14 -59.17 -28.37 14.57
CA LYS A 14 -59.47 -29.69 15.19
C LYS A 14 -58.59 -30.85 14.71
N SER A 15 -58.33 -31.73 15.67
CA SER A 15 -57.53 -32.95 15.70
C SER A 15 -58.05 -34.11 14.83
N GLY A 16 -57.15 -34.92 14.28
CA GLY A 16 -57.44 -36.27 13.81
C GLY A 16 -56.16 -37.10 13.64
N ARG A 17 -55.93 -38.08 14.52
CA ARG A 17 -54.98 -39.17 14.30
C ARG A 17 -55.57 -40.13 13.28
N PHE A 18 -54.82 -40.56 12.26
CA PHE A 18 -54.95 -41.90 11.68
C PHE A 18 -53.60 -42.36 11.09
N TRP A 19 -53.46 -43.67 11.06
CA TRP A 19 -52.22 -44.45 11.01
C TRP A 19 -51.54 -44.50 9.63
N GLY A 20 -50.21 -44.56 9.67
CA GLY A 20 -49.35 -45.52 8.97
C GLY A 20 -49.56 -45.79 7.47
N GLN A 21 -48.60 -45.33 6.66
CA GLN A 21 -47.96 -46.20 5.66
C GLN A 21 -46.53 -45.71 5.39
N GLN A 22 -45.56 -46.58 5.72
CA GLN A 22 -44.15 -46.43 5.41
C GLN A 22 -43.95 -46.40 3.88
N TYR A 23 -43.33 -45.34 3.39
CA TYR A 23 -42.51 -45.42 2.18
C TYR A 23 -41.04 -45.42 2.61
N GLN A 24 -40.44 -46.61 2.58
CA GLN A 24 -39.00 -46.80 2.65
C GLN A 24 -38.37 -46.27 1.34
N GLY A 25 -37.62 -45.17 1.42
CA GLY A 25 -36.91 -44.64 0.25
C GLY A 25 -35.85 -43.58 0.52
N GLY A 26 -35.47 -43.31 1.78
CA GLY A 26 -34.64 -42.15 2.15
C GLY A 26 -33.28 -42.44 2.77
N VAL A 27 -32.91 -43.70 3.03
CA VAL A 27 -31.76 -44.01 3.92
C VAL A 27 -30.44 -44.29 3.18
N SER A 28 -30.42 -44.47 1.85
CA SER A 28 -29.19 -44.87 1.14
C SER A 28 -28.26 -43.70 0.75
N ILE A 29 -28.79 -42.52 0.43
CA ILE A 29 -27.97 -41.45 -0.19
C ILE A 29 -27.16 -40.65 0.85
N ILE A 30 -27.71 -40.44 2.05
CA ILE A 30 -27.05 -39.66 3.10
C ILE A 30 -25.87 -40.46 3.70
N ASN A 31 -26.04 -41.76 3.96
CA ASN A 31 -24.97 -42.61 4.51
C ASN A 31 -23.82 -42.84 3.53
N GLN A 32 -24.09 -43.04 2.23
CA GLN A 32 -23.03 -43.28 1.25
C GLN A 32 -22.16 -42.04 1.03
N SER A 33 -22.74 -40.84 1.14
CA SER A 33 -22.02 -39.57 1.00
C SER A 33 -21.08 -39.24 2.18
N TYR A 34 -21.35 -39.78 3.37
CA TYR A 34 -20.54 -39.62 4.58
C TYR A 34 -19.40 -40.67 4.65
N PHE A 35 -19.66 -41.89 4.19
CA PHE A 35 -18.66 -42.96 4.09
C PHE A 35 -17.56 -42.65 3.06
N ILE A 36 -17.89 -41.99 1.94
CA ILE A 36 -16.91 -41.72 0.86
C ILE A 36 -15.81 -40.73 1.29
N SER A 37 -16.10 -39.75 2.17
CA SER A 37 -15.07 -38.79 2.64
C SER A 37 -14.11 -39.36 3.68
N GLN A 38 -14.45 -40.46 4.36
CA GLN A 38 -13.56 -41.05 5.38
C GLN A 38 -12.39 -41.85 4.80
N ASN A 39 -12.49 -42.27 3.53
CA ASN A 39 -11.48 -43.07 2.84
C ASN A 39 -10.54 -42.23 1.97
N LEU A 40 -10.37 -40.94 2.27
CA LEU A 40 -9.37 -40.08 1.63
C LEU A 40 -8.35 -39.59 2.66
N LEU A 41 -7.07 -39.76 2.34
CA LEU A 41 -5.95 -39.18 3.09
C LEU A 41 -5.12 -38.30 2.16
N VAL A 42 -4.80 -37.08 2.58
CA VAL A 42 -3.85 -36.23 1.87
C VAL A 42 -2.49 -36.38 2.53
N LEU A 43 -1.49 -36.80 1.76
CA LEU A 43 -0.09 -36.82 2.16
C LEU A 43 0.63 -35.65 1.50
N THR A 44 1.44 -34.94 2.28
CA THR A 44 2.28 -33.86 1.76
C THR A 44 3.60 -33.81 2.49
N VAL A 45 4.58 -33.14 1.93
CA VAL A 45 5.90 -32.93 2.54
C VAL A 45 6.06 -31.45 2.85
N ALA A 46 6.51 -31.18 4.08
CA ALA A 46 6.92 -29.86 4.53
C ALA A 46 7.95 -30.03 5.65
N THR A 47 9.13 -29.44 5.49
CA THR A 47 10.18 -29.45 6.51
C THR A 47 9.99 -28.34 7.54
N ARG A 48 9.35 -27.23 7.14
CA ARG A 48 9.10 -26.05 7.99
C ARG A 48 7.69 -25.50 7.75
N GLU A 49 7.16 -24.78 8.74
CA GLU A 49 5.87 -24.08 8.60
C GLU A 49 6.03 -22.72 7.89
N THR A 50 6.30 -22.76 6.58
CA THR A 50 6.39 -21.55 5.73
C THR A 50 5.01 -20.90 5.53
N GLU A 51 4.97 -19.67 5.02
CA GLU A 51 3.70 -19.00 4.68
C GLU A 51 2.95 -19.69 3.54
N GLY A 52 3.69 -20.23 2.57
CA GLY A 52 3.15 -21.11 1.54
C GLY A 52 2.46 -22.35 2.12
N PHE A 53 3.12 -23.04 3.06
CA PHE A 53 2.54 -24.18 3.78
C PHE A 53 1.29 -23.79 4.59
N ARG A 54 1.31 -22.65 5.28
CA ARG A 54 0.14 -22.14 6.03
C ARG A 54 -1.03 -21.84 5.09
N ARG A 55 -0.79 -21.28 3.90
CA ARG A 55 -1.82 -21.07 2.86
C ARG A 55 -2.40 -22.42 2.40
N PHE A 56 -1.57 -23.40 2.11
CA PHE A 56 -1.99 -24.75 1.75
C PHE A 56 -2.87 -25.37 2.85
N LYS A 57 -2.37 -25.42 4.09
CA LYS A 57 -3.06 -26.00 5.25
C LYS A 57 -4.42 -25.34 5.47
N ARG A 58 -4.51 -24.02 5.32
CA ARG A 58 -5.75 -23.26 5.44
C ARG A 58 -6.77 -23.63 4.36
N SER A 59 -6.35 -23.71 3.10
CA SER A 59 -7.22 -24.14 2.00
C SER A 59 -7.70 -25.59 2.18
N ALA A 60 -6.84 -26.47 2.70
CA ALA A 60 -7.19 -27.85 3.01
C ALA A 60 -8.21 -27.95 4.16
N GLN A 61 -8.00 -27.19 5.25
CA GLN A 61 -8.90 -27.11 6.40
C GLN A 61 -10.27 -26.56 6.01
N PHE A 62 -10.32 -25.55 5.14
CA PHE A 62 -11.57 -24.97 4.64
C PHE A 62 -12.52 -26.03 4.06
N PHE A 63 -11.97 -26.99 3.33
CA PHE A 63 -12.73 -28.08 2.72
C PHE A 63 -12.79 -29.36 3.57
N ASN A 64 -12.27 -29.33 4.80
CA ASN A 64 -12.19 -30.47 5.71
C ASN A 64 -11.37 -31.65 5.16
N TYR A 65 -10.25 -31.40 4.48
CA TYR A 65 -9.30 -32.45 4.13
C TYR A 65 -8.55 -32.96 5.36
N LYS A 66 -8.34 -34.28 5.43
CA LYS A 66 -7.44 -34.90 6.40
C LYS A 66 -6.03 -34.92 5.82
N VAL A 67 -5.17 -34.02 6.30
CA VAL A 67 -3.78 -33.88 5.87
C VAL A 67 -2.84 -34.52 6.88
N GLN A 68 -1.93 -35.37 6.40
CA GLN A 68 -0.77 -35.84 7.15
C GLN A 68 0.49 -35.27 6.48
N VAL A 69 1.26 -34.54 7.28
CA VAL A 69 2.49 -33.86 6.88
C VAL A 69 3.67 -34.77 7.18
N LEU A 70 4.57 -34.93 6.22
CA LEU A 70 5.77 -35.74 6.33
C LEU A 70 7.00 -34.84 6.37
N GLY A 71 8.02 -35.23 7.17
CA GLY A 71 9.32 -34.54 7.23
C GLY A 71 9.36 -33.24 8.05
N LEU A 72 8.32 -32.91 8.82
CA LEU A 72 8.30 -31.67 9.61
C LEU A 72 9.40 -31.70 10.68
N GLY A 73 10.31 -30.71 10.64
CA GLY A 73 11.48 -30.64 11.50
C GLY A 73 12.69 -31.46 11.03
N GLU A 74 12.59 -32.18 9.90
CA GLU A 74 13.77 -32.73 9.23
C GLU A 74 14.46 -31.66 8.38
N ASP A 75 15.78 -31.73 8.29
CA ASP A 75 16.54 -30.90 7.35
C ASP A 75 16.22 -31.31 5.90
N TRP A 76 16.14 -30.32 5.03
CA TRP A 76 15.93 -30.56 3.61
C TRP A 76 17.27 -30.81 2.93
N SER A 77 17.51 -32.05 2.49
CA SER A 77 18.83 -32.51 2.05
C SER A 77 19.36 -31.83 0.78
N SER A 78 18.56 -31.01 0.10
CA SER A 78 18.99 -30.21 -1.06
C SER A 78 19.26 -28.74 -0.73
N GLU A 79 19.29 -28.33 0.54
CA GLU A 79 19.72 -26.97 0.92
C GLU A 79 21.22 -26.73 0.62
N ASP A 80 22.06 -27.78 0.67
CA ASP A 80 23.52 -27.68 0.47
C ASP A 80 23.96 -27.79 -1.01
N GLU A 81 23.19 -28.50 -1.85
CA GLU A 81 23.43 -28.63 -3.30
C GLU A 81 22.08 -28.56 -4.06
N PRO A 82 21.61 -27.36 -4.44
CA PRO A 82 20.40 -27.20 -5.21
C PRO A 82 20.60 -27.71 -6.64
N THR A 83 20.37 -29.00 -6.86
CA THR A 83 20.18 -29.51 -8.22
C THR A 83 18.79 -29.09 -8.69
N ALA A 84 18.69 -28.61 -9.93
CA ALA A 84 17.43 -28.10 -10.48
C ALA A 84 16.27 -29.12 -10.40
N ALA A 85 16.59 -30.42 -10.35
CA ALA A 85 15.64 -31.50 -10.52
C ALA A 85 15.30 -32.32 -9.26
N GLY A 86 15.88 -32.02 -8.07
CA GLY A 86 15.82 -32.86 -6.86
C GLY A 86 14.44 -33.18 -6.27
N GLY A 87 14.37 -33.62 -5.00
CA GLY A 87 13.10 -33.94 -4.32
C GLY A 87 12.88 -35.42 -3.99
N GLY A 88 13.89 -36.28 -4.19
CA GLY A 88 13.88 -37.69 -3.82
C GLY A 88 13.55 -37.95 -2.35
N GLN A 89 13.89 -37.02 -1.45
CA GLN A 89 13.48 -37.04 -0.04
C GLN A 89 11.96 -37.22 0.10
N LYS A 90 11.17 -36.59 -0.77
CA LYS A 90 9.70 -36.74 -0.78
C LYS A 90 9.27 -38.17 -1.05
N ILE A 91 9.95 -38.86 -1.97
CA ILE A 91 9.64 -40.25 -2.31
C ILE A 91 10.01 -41.17 -1.16
N ARG A 92 11.19 -40.98 -0.53
CA ARG A 92 11.59 -41.74 0.67
C ARG A 92 10.56 -41.62 1.79
N LEU A 93 10.15 -40.39 2.10
CA LEU A 93 9.15 -40.10 3.13
C LEU A 93 7.77 -40.70 2.77
N LEU A 94 7.36 -40.55 1.51
CA LEU A 94 6.09 -41.10 1.02
C LEU A 94 6.08 -42.64 1.08
N LYS A 95 7.18 -43.29 0.67
CA LYS A 95 7.33 -44.75 0.73
C LYS A 95 7.16 -45.27 2.15
N SER A 96 7.84 -44.65 3.12
CA SER A 96 7.68 -45.01 4.54
C SER A 96 6.26 -44.76 5.07
N ALA A 97 5.59 -43.69 4.62
CA ALA A 97 4.20 -43.43 4.99
C ALA A 97 3.22 -44.48 4.42
N LEU A 98 3.45 -44.92 3.18
CA LEU A 98 2.60 -45.88 2.46
C LEU A 98 2.69 -47.30 3.04
N GLU A 99 3.80 -47.69 3.66
CA GLU A 99 3.95 -48.99 4.35
C GLU A 99 2.84 -49.22 5.39
N LYS A 100 2.36 -48.16 6.05
CA LYS A 100 1.28 -48.22 7.05
C LYS A 100 -0.12 -48.39 6.44
N HIS A 101 -0.23 -48.32 5.11
CA HIS A 101 -1.48 -48.22 4.39
C HIS A 101 -1.60 -49.21 3.22
N ALA A 102 -0.55 -50.00 2.95
CA ALA A 102 -0.47 -50.89 1.81
C ALA A 102 -1.65 -51.90 1.74
N ASP A 103 -2.13 -52.38 2.89
CA ASP A 103 -3.22 -53.37 2.97
C ASP A 103 -4.63 -52.76 2.89
N LYS A 104 -4.75 -51.44 2.74
CA LYS A 104 -6.04 -50.73 2.74
C LYS A 104 -6.54 -50.51 1.32
N GLU A 105 -7.16 -51.54 0.75
CA GLU A 105 -7.65 -51.56 -0.65
C GLU A 105 -8.55 -50.37 -1.04
N ASP A 106 -9.44 -49.94 -0.14
CA ASP A 106 -10.40 -48.86 -0.41
C ASP A 106 -9.89 -47.46 -0.04
N LEU A 107 -8.68 -47.35 0.53
CA LEU A 107 -8.10 -46.07 0.92
C LEU A 107 -7.56 -45.34 -0.33
N VAL A 108 -8.09 -44.16 -0.60
CA VAL A 108 -7.56 -43.24 -1.60
C VAL A 108 -6.60 -42.28 -0.93
N ILE A 109 -5.42 -42.11 -1.53
CA ILE A 109 -4.41 -41.18 -1.08
C ILE A 109 -4.16 -40.15 -2.18
N LEU A 110 -4.23 -38.87 -1.80
CA LEU A 110 -3.76 -37.75 -2.60
C LEU A 110 -2.38 -37.36 -2.07
N PHE A 111 -1.34 -37.50 -2.91
CA PHE A 111 -0.07 -36.86 -2.66
C PHE A 111 -0.03 -35.49 -3.34
N THR A 112 0.52 -34.49 -2.65
CA THR A 112 0.72 -33.15 -3.21
C THR A 112 1.88 -32.44 -2.53
N ASP A 113 2.55 -31.55 -3.25
CA ASP A 113 3.41 -30.51 -2.68
C ASP A 113 2.56 -29.55 -1.82
N SER A 114 3.22 -28.71 -1.00
CA SER A 114 2.52 -27.84 -0.03
C SER A 114 2.89 -26.36 -0.08
N TYR A 115 4.14 -25.99 -0.38
CA TYR A 115 4.55 -24.58 -0.32
C TYR A 115 3.88 -23.73 -1.41
N ASP A 116 3.59 -24.36 -2.55
CA ASP A 116 3.07 -23.76 -3.78
C ASP A 116 1.81 -24.49 -4.27
N VAL A 117 0.96 -24.89 -3.34
CA VAL A 117 -0.31 -25.55 -3.67
C VAL A 117 -1.48 -24.92 -2.91
N VAL A 118 -2.63 -24.81 -3.59
CA VAL A 118 -3.90 -24.36 -2.99
C VAL A 118 -5.05 -25.27 -3.41
N PHE A 119 -5.88 -25.68 -2.45
CA PHE A 119 -7.15 -26.35 -2.75
C PHE A 119 -8.21 -25.34 -3.18
N ALA A 120 -8.88 -25.64 -4.29
CA ALA A 120 -9.99 -24.87 -4.85
C ALA A 120 -11.34 -25.61 -4.77
N SER A 121 -11.36 -26.87 -4.33
CA SER A 121 -12.60 -27.62 -4.05
C SER A 121 -12.37 -28.77 -3.05
N GLY A 122 -13.47 -29.31 -2.52
CA GLY A 122 -13.46 -30.29 -1.45
C GLY A 122 -13.42 -31.77 -1.85
N PRO A 123 -13.25 -32.68 -0.86
CA PRO A 123 -13.00 -34.10 -1.07
C PRO A 123 -14.03 -34.82 -1.94
N LYS A 124 -15.30 -34.41 -1.86
CA LYS A 124 -16.40 -35.04 -2.63
C LYS A 124 -16.22 -34.85 -4.13
N GLU A 125 -15.86 -33.65 -4.56
CA GLU A 125 -15.62 -33.36 -5.98
C GLU A 125 -14.34 -34.06 -6.47
N LEU A 126 -13.28 -34.04 -5.65
CA LEU A 126 -12.03 -34.76 -5.91
C LEU A 126 -12.28 -36.24 -6.20
N LEU A 127 -12.93 -36.94 -5.27
CA LEU A 127 -13.17 -38.38 -5.38
C LEU A 127 -14.12 -38.71 -6.54
N LYS A 128 -15.10 -37.85 -6.82
CA LYS A 128 -15.96 -38.00 -8.00
C LYS A 128 -15.14 -37.96 -9.28
N LYS A 129 -14.27 -36.96 -9.43
CA LYS A 129 -13.42 -36.79 -10.62
C LYS A 129 -12.38 -37.90 -10.76
N PHE A 130 -11.78 -38.33 -9.65
CA PHE A 130 -10.86 -39.48 -9.63
C PHE A 130 -11.55 -40.76 -10.11
N LYS A 131 -12.76 -41.07 -9.63
CA LYS A 131 -13.54 -42.22 -10.11
C LYS A 131 -13.91 -42.10 -11.60
N GLN A 132 -14.19 -40.89 -12.09
CA GLN A 132 -14.49 -40.64 -13.50
C GLN A 132 -13.27 -40.82 -14.42
N ALA A 133 -12.05 -40.67 -13.90
CA ALA A 133 -10.83 -40.96 -14.65
C ALA A 133 -10.67 -42.45 -15.00
N LYS A 134 -11.36 -43.35 -14.27
CA LYS A 134 -11.33 -44.81 -14.46
C LYS A 134 -9.93 -45.44 -14.38
N SER A 135 -9.02 -44.77 -13.67
CA SER A 135 -7.66 -45.25 -13.41
C SER A 135 -7.44 -45.51 -11.92
N ARG A 136 -6.40 -46.29 -11.60
CA ARG A 136 -6.06 -46.60 -10.20
C ARG A 136 -5.09 -45.57 -9.61
N VAL A 137 -4.29 -44.94 -10.46
CA VAL A 137 -3.42 -43.80 -10.13
C VAL A 137 -3.57 -42.74 -11.23
N VAL A 138 -3.80 -41.50 -10.83
CA VAL A 138 -3.90 -40.34 -11.74
C VAL A 138 -2.87 -39.31 -11.31
N PHE A 139 -1.91 -39.03 -12.18
CA PHE A 139 -0.96 -37.93 -12.00
C PHE A 139 -1.50 -36.63 -12.56
N SER A 140 -1.00 -35.51 -12.03
CA SER A 140 -1.12 -34.22 -12.70
C SER A 140 -0.43 -34.27 -14.07
N ALA A 141 -0.92 -33.47 -15.01
CA ALA A 141 -0.35 -33.34 -16.34
C ALA A 141 0.20 -31.92 -16.55
N GLU A 142 1.29 -31.80 -17.29
CA GLU A 142 2.01 -30.55 -17.58
C GLU A 142 2.18 -30.34 -19.09
N GLU A 143 2.29 -29.07 -19.49
CA GLU A 143 2.59 -28.67 -20.88
C GLU A 143 4.06 -28.92 -21.23
N LEU A 144 4.96 -28.68 -20.27
CA LEU A 144 6.40 -28.73 -20.48
C LEU A 144 6.96 -30.05 -19.96
N ILE A 145 7.78 -30.72 -20.77
CA ILE A 145 8.51 -31.90 -20.32
C ILE A 145 9.70 -31.49 -19.43
N TYR A 146 9.82 -32.15 -18.28
CA TYR A 146 10.86 -31.91 -17.29
C TYR A 146 11.20 -33.22 -16.54
N PRO A 147 12.46 -33.45 -16.11
CA PRO A 147 13.66 -32.66 -16.41
C PRO A 147 14.32 -33.02 -17.76
N ASP A 148 14.07 -34.22 -18.31
CA ASP A 148 14.77 -34.70 -19.52
C ASP A 148 13.89 -34.65 -20.78
N ARG A 149 14.15 -33.66 -21.64
CA ARG A 149 13.47 -33.48 -22.94
C ARG A 149 13.61 -34.69 -23.87
N ARG A 150 14.67 -35.50 -23.73
CA ARG A 150 14.89 -36.69 -24.58
C ARG A 150 13.81 -37.76 -24.41
N LEU A 151 13.03 -37.70 -23.33
CA LEU A 151 11.96 -38.65 -23.05
C LEU A 151 10.65 -38.32 -23.78
N GLU A 152 10.55 -37.17 -24.46
CA GLU A 152 9.33 -36.71 -25.13
C GLU A 152 8.78 -37.71 -26.14
N ALA A 153 9.66 -38.34 -26.93
CA ALA A 153 9.26 -39.32 -27.94
C ALA A 153 8.67 -40.60 -27.32
N LYS A 154 8.99 -40.89 -26.05
CA LYS A 154 8.50 -42.09 -25.34
C LYS A 154 7.11 -41.89 -24.74
N TYR A 155 6.69 -40.65 -24.52
CA TYR A 155 5.35 -40.36 -24.02
C TYR A 155 4.29 -40.77 -25.05
N PRO A 156 3.16 -41.37 -24.63
CA PRO A 156 2.02 -41.58 -25.50
C PRO A 156 1.59 -40.28 -26.18
N THR A 157 1.12 -40.37 -27.43
CA THR A 157 0.52 -39.23 -28.11
C THR A 157 -0.85 -38.94 -27.51
N VAL A 158 -1.10 -37.67 -27.21
CA VAL A 158 -2.37 -37.20 -26.66
C VAL A 158 -2.98 -36.28 -27.69
N ARG A 159 -4.23 -36.56 -28.10
CA ARG A 159 -4.92 -35.74 -29.13
C ARG A 159 -5.38 -34.39 -28.60
N ASP A 160 -5.64 -34.32 -27.30
CA ASP A 160 -6.23 -33.16 -26.63
C ASP A 160 -5.86 -33.19 -25.14
N GLY A 161 -5.23 -32.12 -24.66
CA GLY A 161 -4.76 -31.97 -23.29
C GLY A 161 -3.24 -32.03 -23.12
N LYS A 162 -2.80 -31.72 -21.90
CA LYS A 162 -1.42 -31.73 -21.42
C LYS A 162 -0.80 -33.11 -21.50
N ARG A 163 0.42 -33.23 -22.03
CA ARG A 163 0.99 -34.53 -22.41
C ARG A 163 1.91 -35.16 -21.36
N PHE A 164 2.61 -34.34 -20.57
CA PHE A 164 3.71 -34.82 -19.72
C PHE A 164 3.27 -35.00 -18.28
N LEU A 165 3.93 -35.90 -17.55
CA LEU A 165 3.63 -36.17 -16.14
C LEU A 165 4.18 -35.04 -15.26
N GLY A 166 3.40 -34.62 -14.26
CA GLY A 166 3.87 -33.79 -13.15
C GLY A 166 3.78 -34.51 -11.80
N SER A 167 4.90 -34.56 -11.06
CA SER A 167 5.02 -35.27 -9.77
C SER A 167 4.48 -34.48 -8.58
N GLY A 168 4.30 -33.16 -8.74
CA GLY A 168 3.87 -32.29 -7.64
C GLY A 168 2.49 -32.60 -7.09
N ALA A 169 1.65 -33.34 -7.84
CA ALA A 169 0.42 -33.91 -7.29
C ALA A 169 -0.04 -35.17 -8.05
N PHE A 170 -0.53 -36.16 -7.30
CA PHE A 170 -1.15 -37.37 -7.85
C PHE A 170 -2.08 -38.03 -6.84
N ILE A 171 -3.09 -38.74 -7.32
CA ILE A 171 -4.08 -39.43 -6.50
C ILE A 171 -4.21 -40.88 -6.90
N GLY A 172 -4.33 -41.80 -5.95
CA GLY A 172 -4.49 -43.22 -6.23
C GLY A 172 -4.94 -44.05 -5.05
N TYR A 173 -5.24 -45.32 -5.29
CA TYR A 173 -5.49 -46.28 -4.22
C TYR A 173 -4.18 -46.64 -3.50
N ALA A 174 -4.21 -46.79 -2.18
CA ALA A 174 -3.03 -47.03 -1.37
C ALA A 174 -2.16 -48.22 -1.85
N PRO A 175 -2.71 -49.40 -2.21
CA PRO A 175 -1.90 -50.51 -2.72
C PRO A 175 -1.18 -50.18 -4.04
N ASN A 176 -1.84 -49.43 -4.93
CA ASN A 176 -1.26 -49.01 -6.21
C ASN A 176 -0.15 -47.98 -6.00
N LEU A 177 -0.31 -47.05 -5.06
CA LEU A 177 0.75 -46.11 -4.71
C LEU A 177 1.93 -46.80 -4.03
N SER A 178 1.70 -47.83 -3.20
CA SER A 178 2.79 -48.62 -2.63
C SER A 178 3.60 -49.33 -3.72
N LYS A 179 2.93 -49.89 -4.74
CA LYS A 179 3.61 -50.47 -5.93
C LYS A 179 4.39 -49.42 -6.71
N LEU A 180 3.85 -48.21 -6.86
CA LEU A 180 4.47 -47.10 -7.58
C LEU A 180 5.83 -46.69 -6.99
N VAL A 181 5.96 -46.64 -5.65
CA VAL A 181 7.21 -46.23 -4.97
C VAL A 181 8.08 -47.40 -4.51
N ALA A 182 7.63 -48.65 -4.69
CA ALA A 182 8.32 -49.85 -4.17
C ALA A 182 9.79 -49.90 -4.61
N ASP A 183 10.05 -49.61 -5.89
CA ASP A 183 11.37 -49.69 -6.51
C ASP A 183 12.27 -48.47 -6.21
N TRP A 184 11.80 -47.48 -5.44
CA TRP A 184 12.64 -46.33 -5.09
C TRP A 184 13.85 -46.77 -4.25
N LYS A 185 15.04 -46.52 -4.82
CA LYS A 185 16.37 -46.73 -4.23
C LYS A 185 17.30 -45.52 -4.45
N GLY A 186 16.73 -44.40 -4.91
CA GLY A 186 17.46 -43.17 -5.18
C GLY A 186 17.88 -42.45 -3.90
N LEU A 187 18.74 -41.46 -4.07
CA LEU A 187 19.20 -40.53 -3.04
C LEU A 187 18.18 -39.43 -2.78
N ASP A 188 18.27 -38.76 -1.64
CA ASP A 188 17.30 -37.71 -1.28
C ASP A 188 17.39 -36.47 -2.22
N ASN A 189 18.52 -36.28 -2.90
CA ASN A 189 18.74 -35.23 -3.92
C ASN A 189 18.42 -35.67 -5.36
N ASP A 190 18.06 -36.94 -5.59
CA ASP A 190 17.63 -37.41 -6.91
C ASP A 190 16.27 -36.80 -7.29
N SER A 191 15.96 -36.80 -8.58
CA SER A 191 14.73 -36.19 -9.10
C SER A 191 13.49 -37.07 -8.88
N ASP A 192 12.51 -36.53 -8.16
CA ASP A 192 11.22 -37.18 -7.98
C ASP A 192 10.43 -37.25 -9.29
N GLN A 193 10.37 -36.15 -10.04
CA GLN A 193 9.73 -36.07 -11.36
C GLN A 193 10.32 -37.08 -12.35
N LEU A 194 11.65 -37.22 -12.40
CA LEU A 194 12.30 -38.16 -13.30
C LEU A 194 11.96 -39.61 -12.94
N PHE A 195 11.95 -39.96 -11.65
CA PHE A 195 11.59 -41.30 -11.20
C PHE A 195 10.16 -41.66 -11.62
N TYR A 196 9.18 -40.82 -11.31
CA TYR A 196 7.79 -41.09 -11.71
C TYR A 196 7.61 -41.11 -13.22
N THR A 197 8.33 -40.25 -13.96
CA THR A 197 8.37 -40.28 -15.43
C THR A 197 8.89 -41.62 -15.95
N GLN A 198 9.98 -42.15 -15.40
CA GLN A 198 10.54 -43.43 -15.81
C GLN A 198 9.56 -44.58 -15.54
N VAL A 199 8.88 -44.58 -14.38
CA VAL A 199 7.84 -45.58 -14.06
C VAL A 199 6.64 -45.47 -15.01
N PHE A 200 6.22 -44.26 -15.39
CA PHE A 200 5.11 -44.06 -16.32
C PHE A 200 5.45 -44.43 -17.77
N LEU A 201 6.70 -44.25 -18.18
CA LEU A 201 7.17 -44.55 -19.53
C LEU A 201 7.46 -46.04 -19.74
N ASP A 202 7.61 -46.81 -18.68
CA ASP A 202 7.64 -48.28 -18.71
C ASP A 202 6.21 -48.82 -18.95
N PRO A 203 5.92 -49.41 -20.13
CA PRO A 203 4.56 -49.85 -20.46
C PRO A 203 4.04 -50.93 -19.52
N GLU A 204 4.89 -51.86 -19.08
CA GLU A 204 4.51 -52.97 -18.20
C GLU A 204 4.16 -52.44 -16.81
N LYS A 205 4.98 -51.56 -16.25
CA LYS A 205 4.68 -50.92 -14.96
C LYS A 205 3.46 -50.02 -15.03
N ARG A 206 3.32 -49.22 -16.10
CA ARG A 206 2.17 -48.34 -16.31
C ARG A 206 0.86 -49.13 -16.35
N GLU A 207 0.83 -50.25 -17.06
CA GLU A 207 -0.35 -51.11 -17.15
C GLU A 207 -0.62 -51.84 -15.83
N ALA A 208 0.41 -52.42 -15.21
CA ALA A 208 0.29 -53.15 -13.95
C ALA A 208 -0.19 -52.28 -12.77
N ILE A 209 0.27 -51.02 -12.70
CA ILE A 209 -0.15 -50.06 -11.67
C ILE A 209 -1.45 -49.34 -12.08
N ASN A 210 -1.77 -49.32 -13.38
CA ASN A 210 -2.88 -48.58 -13.99
C ASN A 210 -2.78 -47.07 -13.72
N ILE A 211 -1.77 -46.48 -14.35
CA ILE A 211 -1.43 -45.05 -14.25
C ILE A 211 -1.98 -44.28 -15.46
N SER A 212 -2.65 -43.16 -15.22
CA SER A 212 -3.03 -42.16 -16.23
C SER A 212 -2.58 -40.75 -15.82
N LEU A 213 -2.66 -39.80 -16.76
CA LEU A 213 -2.45 -38.37 -16.49
C LEU A 213 -3.76 -37.59 -16.62
N ASP A 214 -3.93 -36.54 -15.82
CA ASP A 214 -5.08 -35.63 -15.88
C ASP A 214 -4.93 -34.60 -17.01
N HIS A 215 -4.96 -35.08 -18.27
CA HIS A 215 -4.66 -34.29 -19.46
C HIS A 215 -5.46 -32.98 -19.62
N ARG A 216 -6.69 -32.92 -19.09
CA ARG A 216 -7.58 -31.74 -19.22
C ARG A 216 -7.74 -30.94 -17.93
N CYS A 217 -6.79 -31.09 -17.02
CA CYS A 217 -6.73 -30.33 -15.76
C CYS A 217 -8.03 -30.42 -14.93
N ARG A 218 -8.71 -31.59 -14.92
CA ARG A 218 -10.01 -31.72 -14.22
C ARG A 218 -9.83 -31.68 -12.71
N ILE A 219 -8.76 -32.29 -12.22
CA ILE A 219 -8.38 -32.39 -10.82
C ILE A 219 -7.23 -31.42 -10.54
N PHE A 220 -6.17 -31.47 -11.35
CA PHE A 220 -4.92 -30.77 -11.10
C PHE A 220 -4.68 -29.68 -12.14
N GLN A 221 -4.39 -28.46 -11.69
CA GLN A 221 -3.92 -27.37 -12.55
C GLN A 221 -2.49 -27.01 -12.19
N ASN A 222 -1.55 -27.41 -13.02
CA ASN A 222 -0.19 -26.89 -13.00
C ASN A 222 -0.18 -25.55 -13.75
N LEU A 223 0.46 -24.52 -13.19
CA LEU A 223 0.44 -23.18 -13.75
C LEU A 223 1.55 -22.94 -14.79
N ASN A 224 2.68 -23.65 -14.69
CA ASN A 224 3.79 -23.46 -15.64
C ASN A 224 3.40 -23.88 -17.05
N GLY A 225 3.47 -22.94 -17.99
CA GLY A 225 3.03 -23.15 -19.39
C GLY A 225 1.50 -23.16 -19.58
N ALA A 226 0.72 -22.66 -18.61
CA ALA A 226 -0.75 -22.60 -18.69
C ALA A 226 -1.34 -21.36 -17.98
N LEU A 227 -0.57 -20.26 -17.88
CA LEU A 227 -1.01 -19.06 -17.15
C LEU A 227 -2.17 -18.34 -17.85
N ASP A 228 -2.15 -18.30 -19.17
CA ASP A 228 -3.16 -17.73 -20.06
C ASP A 228 -4.46 -18.54 -20.10
N GLU A 229 -4.41 -19.80 -19.66
CA GLU A 229 -5.59 -20.67 -19.56
C GLU A 229 -6.40 -20.44 -18.28
N VAL A 230 -5.82 -19.81 -17.25
CA VAL A 230 -6.37 -19.80 -15.90
C VAL A 230 -6.91 -18.43 -15.50
N VAL A 231 -8.19 -18.39 -15.15
CA VAL A 231 -8.85 -17.18 -14.63
C VAL A 231 -9.54 -17.44 -13.29
N LEU A 232 -9.71 -16.37 -12.49
CA LEU A 232 -10.54 -16.41 -11.29
C LEU A 232 -12.01 -16.51 -11.68
N LYS A 233 -12.70 -17.50 -11.12
CA LYS A 233 -14.15 -17.66 -11.20
C LYS A 233 -14.74 -17.40 -9.82
N PHE A 234 -15.45 -16.28 -9.70
CA PHE A 234 -16.23 -15.95 -8.51
C PHE A 234 -17.55 -16.74 -8.54
N GLU A 235 -17.79 -17.49 -7.48
CA GLU A 235 -19.03 -18.24 -7.23
C GLU A 235 -19.67 -17.73 -5.93
N ASN A 236 -20.94 -18.07 -5.70
CA ASN A 236 -21.60 -17.71 -4.44
C ASN A 236 -20.81 -18.31 -3.27
N ALA A 237 -20.26 -17.44 -2.42
CA ALA A 237 -19.50 -17.77 -1.22
C ALA A 237 -18.11 -18.43 -1.41
N GLN A 238 -17.55 -18.52 -2.62
CA GLN A 238 -16.17 -18.98 -2.84
C GLN A 238 -15.61 -18.50 -4.18
N VAL A 239 -14.28 -18.55 -4.34
CA VAL A 239 -13.56 -18.28 -5.59
C VAL A 239 -12.80 -19.53 -6.00
N ARG A 240 -12.81 -19.85 -7.29
CA ARG A 240 -12.10 -20.99 -7.88
C ARG A 240 -11.24 -20.53 -9.05
N ALA A 241 -10.31 -21.38 -9.47
CA ALA A 241 -9.71 -21.27 -10.79
C ALA A 241 -10.61 -21.96 -11.83
N ARG A 242 -10.74 -21.37 -13.01
CA ARG A 242 -11.30 -22.02 -14.21
C ARG A 242 -10.20 -22.10 -15.26
N ASN A 243 -9.99 -23.30 -15.80
CA ASN A 243 -9.21 -23.47 -17.02
C ASN A 243 -10.13 -23.22 -18.22
N LEU A 244 -9.82 -22.21 -19.02
CA LEU A 244 -10.63 -21.79 -20.17
C LEU A 244 -10.47 -22.71 -21.37
N GLU A 245 -9.29 -23.29 -21.57
CA GLU A 245 -8.97 -24.15 -22.72
C GLU A 245 -9.80 -25.44 -22.69
N TYR A 246 -9.93 -26.06 -21.51
CA TYR A 246 -10.64 -27.33 -21.35
C TYR A 246 -12.03 -27.20 -20.70
N ASP A 247 -12.42 -25.97 -20.37
CA ASP A 247 -13.61 -25.65 -19.58
C ASP A 247 -13.75 -26.49 -18.30
N THR A 248 -12.69 -26.49 -17.49
CA THR A 248 -12.65 -27.26 -16.24
C THR A 248 -12.51 -26.36 -15.02
N LEU A 249 -12.96 -26.88 -13.88
CA LEU A 249 -12.77 -26.27 -12.56
C LEU A 249 -11.83 -27.17 -11.77
N PRO A 250 -10.52 -26.95 -11.79
CA PRO A 250 -9.56 -27.75 -11.04
C PRO A 250 -9.90 -27.82 -9.54
N VAL A 251 -9.47 -28.91 -8.89
CA VAL A 251 -9.61 -29.10 -7.45
C VAL A 251 -8.38 -28.58 -6.72
N LEU A 252 -7.21 -28.71 -7.34
CA LEU A 252 -5.92 -28.35 -6.78
C LEU A 252 -5.14 -27.51 -7.80
N ILE A 253 -4.57 -26.40 -7.34
CA ILE A 253 -3.79 -25.48 -8.17
C ILE A 253 -2.35 -25.54 -7.65
N HIS A 254 -1.40 -25.77 -8.56
CA HIS A 254 0.00 -25.96 -8.27
C HIS A 254 0.83 -24.91 -9.02
N GLY A 255 1.48 -24.03 -8.28
CA GLY A 255 2.37 -22.98 -8.78
C GLY A 255 3.76 -23.50 -9.12
N ASN A 256 3.85 -24.57 -9.91
CA ASN A 256 5.10 -25.23 -10.26
C ASN A 256 6.07 -24.30 -11.02
N GLY A 257 7.37 -24.55 -10.87
CA GLY A 257 8.41 -23.78 -11.54
C GLY A 257 8.32 -22.26 -11.24
N PRO A 258 8.42 -21.37 -12.25
CA PRO A 258 8.49 -19.93 -12.07
C PRO A 258 7.12 -19.25 -11.81
N THR A 259 6.08 -20.01 -11.43
CA THR A 259 4.70 -19.49 -11.32
C THR A 259 4.21 -19.25 -9.89
N LYS A 260 5.14 -19.23 -8.92
CA LYS A 260 4.85 -18.95 -7.49
C LYS A 260 4.08 -17.64 -7.30
N LEU A 261 4.44 -16.61 -8.05
CA LEU A 261 3.80 -15.29 -7.97
C LEU A 261 2.36 -15.30 -8.49
N GLN A 262 2.09 -16.02 -9.59
CA GLN A 262 0.72 -16.19 -10.06
C GLN A 262 -0.13 -16.96 -9.05
N LEU A 263 0.45 -17.96 -8.38
CA LEU A 263 -0.24 -18.64 -7.29
C LEU A 263 -0.46 -17.72 -6.08
N ASN A 264 0.47 -16.82 -5.76
CA ASN A 264 0.27 -15.80 -4.72
C ASN A 264 -0.93 -14.91 -5.05
N TYR A 265 -1.05 -14.45 -6.30
CA TYR A 265 -2.24 -13.73 -6.78
C TYR A 265 -3.53 -14.54 -6.60
N LEU A 266 -3.59 -15.77 -7.13
CA LEU A 266 -4.77 -16.64 -7.00
C LEU A 266 -5.11 -16.93 -5.53
N GLY A 267 -4.07 -17.11 -4.69
CA GLY A 267 -4.17 -17.36 -3.26
C GLY A 267 -4.71 -16.19 -2.43
N ASN A 268 -4.78 -14.97 -2.99
CA ASN A 268 -5.48 -13.84 -2.36
C ASN A 268 -7.01 -13.97 -2.44
N TYR A 269 -7.52 -14.93 -3.22
CA TYR A 269 -8.95 -15.13 -3.46
C TYR A 269 -9.40 -16.55 -3.08
N ILE A 270 -8.67 -17.55 -3.56
CA ILE A 270 -9.07 -18.97 -3.48
C ILE A 270 -8.74 -19.57 -2.10
N PRO A 271 -9.64 -20.38 -1.49
CA PRO A 271 -11.00 -20.65 -1.95
C PRO A 271 -12.01 -19.62 -1.44
N ARG A 272 -11.74 -18.92 -0.34
CA ARG A 272 -12.63 -17.90 0.23
C ARG A 272 -11.84 -16.85 1.01
N VAL A 273 -10.69 -16.46 0.49
CA VAL A 273 -9.81 -15.47 1.14
C VAL A 273 -10.44 -14.09 1.00
N TRP A 274 -10.86 -13.74 -0.23
CA TRP A 274 -11.60 -12.53 -0.54
C TRP A 274 -12.75 -12.85 -1.51
N THR A 275 -13.96 -12.35 -1.22
CA THR A 275 -15.13 -12.44 -2.11
C THR A 275 -15.89 -11.11 -2.15
N PHE A 276 -16.76 -10.92 -3.13
CA PHE A 276 -17.60 -9.71 -3.20
C PHE A 276 -18.62 -9.65 -2.06
N GLU A 277 -19.07 -10.80 -1.54
CA GLU A 277 -20.10 -10.89 -0.50
C GLU A 277 -19.54 -10.72 0.91
N THR A 278 -18.36 -11.28 1.17
CA THR A 278 -17.77 -11.32 2.52
C THR A 278 -16.60 -10.36 2.70
N GLY A 279 -16.07 -9.79 1.61
CA GLY A 279 -14.76 -9.15 1.63
C GLY A 279 -13.66 -10.14 2.05
N CYS A 280 -12.61 -9.62 2.67
CA CYS A 280 -11.50 -10.42 3.17
C CYS A 280 -11.87 -11.17 4.45
N THR A 281 -11.97 -12.50 4.39
CA THR A 281 -12.32 -13.32 5.56
C THR A 281 -11.11 -13.66 6.44
N GLN A 282 -9.91 -13.50 5.90
CA GLN A 282 -8.67 -13.92 6.54
C GLN A 282 -7.84 -12.76 7.08
N CYS A 283 -8.31 -11.53 6.90
CA CYS A 283 -7.60 -10.32 7.31
C CYS A 283 -7.51 -10.17 8.82
N ASP A 284 -8.36 -10.88 9.57
CA ASP A 284 -8.38 -10.87 11.04
C ASP A 284 -7.81 -12.17 11.64
N GLU A 285 -7.24 -13.06 10.81
CA GLU A 285 -6.66 -14.30 11.29
C GLU A 285 -5.25 -14.08 11.87
N GLY A 286 -5.04 -14.55 13.10
CA GLY A 286 -3.73 -14.52 13.75
C GLY A 286 -3.29 -13.11 14.16
N LEU A 287 -4.23 -12.17 14.30
CA LEU A 287 -3.95 -10.83 14.80
C LEU A 287 -3.26 -10.87 16.16
N ARG A 288 -2.26 -10.01 16.32
CA ARG A 288 -1.58 -9.75 17.60
C ARG A 288 -2.21 -8.53 18.24
N SER A 289 -3.24 -8.71 19.05
CA SER A 289 -3.86 -7.59 19.77
C SER A 289 -2.84 -6.83 20.63
N LEU A 290 -2.75 -5.51 20.44
CA LEU A 290 -2.00 -4.61 21.32
C LEU A 290 -2.89 -3.99 22.41
N LYS A 291 -4.20 -4.29 22.41
CA LYS A 291 -5.12 -3.78 23.43
C LYS A 291 -4.73 -4.27 24.83
N GLY A 292 -4.70 -3.33 25.78
CA GLY A 292 -4.40 -3.61 27.18
C GLY A 292 -2.91 -3.73 27.51
N PHE A 293 -2.02 -3.53 26.52
CA PHE A 293 -0.61 -3.30 26.82
C PHE A 293 -0.42 -1.89 27.36
N GLU A 294 0.25 -1.79 28.50
CA GLU A 294 0.82 -0.53 28.98
C GLU A 294 1.93 -0.07 28.03
N ASP A 295 2.22 1.23 28.01
CA ASP A 295 3.17 1.84 27.07
C ASP A 295 4.58 1.22 27.15
N ASP A 296 5.02 0.80 28.34
CA ASP A 296 6.29 0.14 28.59
C ASP A 296 6.31 -1.35 28.21
N ALA A 297 5.13 -1.96 27.99
CA ALA A 297 5.00 -3.34 27.55
C ALA A 297 4.89 -3.49 26.01
N LEU A 298 4.73 -2.37 25.28
CA LEU A 298 4.71 -2.40 23.82
C LEU A 298 6.06 -2.81 23.23
N PRO A 299 6.08 -3.54 22.09
CA PRO A 299 7.32 -4.01 21.48
C PRO A 299 8.29 -2.87 21.12
N LEU A 300 9.59 -3.09 21.29
CA LEU A 300 10.60 -2.16 20.77
C LEU A 300 10.62 -2.21 19.24
N VAL A 301 10.54 -1.04 18.61
CA VAL A 301 10.55 -0.86 17.16
C VAL A 301 11.74 0.02 16.76
N LEU A 302 12.55 -0.45 15.82
CA LEU A 302 13.53 0.38 15.13
C LEU A 302 12.88 0.99 13.90
N VAL A 303 12.79 2.32 13.85
CA VAL A 303 12.30 3.08 12.69
C VAL A 303 13.49 3.51 11.84
N GLY A 304 13.60 2.98 10.64
CA GLY A 304 14.55 3.43 9.62
C GLY A 304 13.93 4.54 8.78
N VAL A 305 14.48 5.75 8.86
CA VAL A 305 14.09 6.93 8.08
C VAL A 305 15.11 7.16 6.97
N PHE A 306 14.66 7.20 5.72
CA PHE A 306 15.53 7.32 4.55
C PHE A 306 15.20 8.57 3.73
N ILE A 307 16.17 9.49 3.65
CA ILE A 307 16.09 10.74 2.89
C ILE A 307 17.14 10.66 1.78
N GLU A 308 16.75 10.02 0.67
CA GLU A 308 17.67 9.62 -0.42
C GLU A 308 17.70 10.58 -1.60
N GLN A 309 16.80 11.57 -1.62
CA GLN A 309 16.70 12.61 -2.64
C GLN A 309 15.98 13.85 -2.10
N PRO A 310 16.11 15.02 -2.75
CA PRO A 310 15.41 16.23 -2.32
C PRO A 310 13.90 16.00 -2.24
N THR A 311 13.39 16.01 -1.01
CA THR A 311 11.97 15.74 -0.71
C THR A 311 11.27 17.01 -0.17
N PRO A 312 10.12 17.42 -0.74
CA PRO A 312 9.26 18.46 -0.18
C PRO A 312 8.75 18.13 1.22
N PHE A 313 8.41 19.16 2.00
CA PHE A 313 7.69 19.06 3.27
C PHE A 313 8.34 18.14 4.31
N LEU A 314 9.67 18.04 4.34
CA LEU A 314 10.40 17.21 5.30
C LEU A 314 10.10 17.59 6.77
N SER A 315 9.81 18.87 7.03
CA SER A 315 9.33 19.32 8.34
C SER A 315 7.97 18.70 8.74
N LEU A 316 7.03 18.58 7.79
CA LEU A 316 5.76 17.88 8.02
C LEU A 316 5.97 16.37 8.19
N PHE A 317 6.91 15.77 7.46
CA PHE A 317 7.29 14.37 7.64
C PHE A 317 7.70 14.09 9.09
N PHE A 318 8.63 14.88 9.64
CA PHE A 318 9.08 14.71 11.03
C PHE A 318 7.97 14.98 12.06
N ARG A 319 7.11 15.98 11.80
CA ARG A 319 5.93 16.24 12.64
C ARG A 319 4.98 15.04 12.67
N ARG A 320 4.75 14.40 11.52
CA ARG A 320 3.91 13.20 11.40
C ARG A 320 4.54 11.98 12.08
N LEU A 321 5.85 11.81 11.95
CA LEU A 321 6.60 10.78 12.68
C LEU A 321 6.45 10.97 14.20
N GLN A 322 6.58 12.21 14.69
CA GLN A 322 6.41 12.53 16.10
C GLN A 322 4.96 12.31 16.60
N ALA A 323 3.97 12.49 15.71
CA ALA A 323 2.56 12.32 15.99
C ALA A 323 2.08 10.86 15.97
N LEU A 324 2.95 9.89 15.63
CA LEU A 324 2.63 8.47 15.74
C LEU A 324 2.14 8.16 17.16
N GLN A 325 0.99 7.46 17.24
CA GLN A 325 0.43 6.98 18.49
C GLN A 325 1.18 5.71 18.94
N TYR A 326 2.47 5.87 19.23
CA TYR A 326 3.33 4.82 19.75
C TYR A 326 4.31 5.46 20.76
N PRO A 327 4.59 4.82 21.91
CA PRO A 327 5.46 5.43 22.91
C PRO A 327 6.85 5.67 22.34
N LYS A 328 7.31 6.92 22.36
CA LYS A 328 8.64 7.28 21.81
C LYS A 328 9.77 6.52 22.50
N LYS A 329 9.60 6.16 23.77
CA LYS A 329 10.55 5.31 24.53
C LYS A 329 10.60 3.85 24.08
N GLN A 330 9.69 3.42 23.22
CA GLN A 330 9.70 2.14 22.50
C GLN A 330 10.06 2.28 21.02
N LEU A 331 10.52 3.46 20.61
CA LEU A 331 10.98 3.74 19.26
C LEU A 331 12.47 4.08 19.30
N GLN A 332 13.26 3.31 18.57
CA GLN A 332 14.62 3.69 18.18
C GLN A 332 14.56 4.30 16.78
N LEU A 333 15.35 5.34 16.51
CA LEU A 333 15.44 5.94 15.18
C LEU A 333 16.80 5.65 14.57
N PHE A 334 16.80 5.15 13.33
CA PHE A 334 17.94 5.19 12.43
C PHE A 334 17.59 6.15 11.31
N ILE A 335 18.30 7.27 11.17
CA ILE A 335 18.04 8.28 10.14
C ILE A 335 19.23 8.29 9.19
N HIS A 336 18.98 7.98 7.93
CA HIS A 336 19.92 8.21 6.84
C HIS A 336 19.48 9.43 6.03
N ASN A 337 20.36 10.41 5.93
CA ASN A 337 20.17 11.56 5.07
C ASN A 337 21.31 11.63 4.05
N HIS A 338 20.99 11.35 2.79
CA HIS A 338 21.91 11.50 1.67
C HIS A 338 21.99 12.97 1.19
N GLU A 339 20.99 13.79 1.51
CA GLU A 339 20.82 15.11 0.93
C GLU A 339 21.42 16.24 1.78
N GLN A 340 22.42 16.93 1.20
CA GLN A 340 23.04 18.10 1.85
C GLN A 340 22.02 19.21 2.13
N HIS A 341 21.06 19.40 1.24
CA HIS A 341 19.97 20.38 1.38
C HIS A 341 19.17 20.17 2.68
N HIS A 342 18.96 18.91 3.08
CA HIS A 342 18.15 18.53 4.23
C HIS A 342 18.93 18.45 5.54
N LYS A 343 20.26 18.55 5.50
CA LYS A 343 21.14 18.37 6.67
C LYS A 343 20.71 19.21 7.87
N ALA A 344 20.51 20.52 7.68
CA ALA A 344 20.16 21.42 8.78
C ALA A 344 18.78 21.12 9.39
N GLN A 345 17.82 20.67 8.57
CA GLN A 345 16.48 20.31 9.05
C GLN A 345 16.52 19.03 9.89
N VAL A 346 17.29 18.02 9.43
CA VAL A 346 17.47 16.75 10.14
C VAL A 346 18.21 16.95 11.46
N GLU A 347 19.31 17.70 11.46
CA GLU A 347 20.09 17.99 12.66
C GLU A 347 19.26 18.72 13.72
N ARG A 348 18.42 19.68 13.29
CA ARG A 348 17.49 20.39 14.17
C ARG A 348 16.48 19.44 14.82
N PHE A 349 15.85 18.58 14.02
CA PHE A 349 14.91 17.58 14.54
C PHE A 349 15.56 16.66 15.59
N VAL A 350 16.78 16.16 15.31
CA VAL A 350 17.51 15.30 16.24
C VAL A 350 17.89 16.05 17.52
N ALA A 351 18.30 17.31 17.42
CA ALA A 351 18.63 18.14 18.58
C ALA A 351 17.42 18.44 19.47
N GLU A 352 16.27 18.75 18.86
CA GLU A 352 15.05 19.14 19.58
C GLU A 352 14.29 17.94 20.14
N HIS A 353 14.19 16.84 19.37
CA HIS A 353 13.31 15.71 19.70
C HIS A 353 14.03 14.39 19.91
N GLY A 354 15.33 14.28 19.61
CA GLY A 354 16.07 13.02 19.71
C GLY A 354 16.07 12.40 21.11
N GLY A 355 16.07 13.23 22.16
CA GLY A 355 15.99 12.76 23.56
C GLY A 355 14.65 12.16 23.98
N GLU A 356 13.58 12.34 23.18
CA GLU A 356 12.27 11.76 23.44
C GLU A 356 12.23 10.27 23.09
N TYR A 357 13.05 9.85 22.11
CA TYR A 357 13.13 8.48 21.62
C TYR A 357 13.96 7.57 22.54
N HIS A 358 13.91 6.26 22.30
CA HIS A 358 14.74 5.29 23.02
C HIS A 358 16.23 5.48 22.69
N ALA A 359 16.53 5.60 21.40
CA ALA A 359 17.85 5.90 20.86
C ALA A 359 17.71 6.53 19.48
N VAL A 360 18.72 7.29 19.05
CA VAL A 360 18.79 7.87 17.71
C VAL A 360 20.19 7.65 17.15
N GLN A 361 20.27 7.11 15.93
CA GLN A 361 21.48 7.02 15.14
C GLN A 361 21.29 7.80 13.84
N LEU A 362 22.14 8.80 13.60
CA LEU A 362 22.12 9.63 12.39
C LEU A 362 23.33 9.30 11.51
N VAL A 363 23.07 8.98 10.25
CA VAL A 363 24.05 8.86 9.17
C VAL A 363 23.80 10.01 8.21
N GLY A 364 24.64 11.04 8.29
CA GLY A 364 24.51 12.25 7.47
C GLY A 364 25.22 12.17 6.12
N PRO A 365 25.01 13.18 5.25
CA PRO A 365 25.49 13.18 3.87
C PRO A 365 27.03 13.17 3.76
N ASP A 366 27.72 13.70 4.77
CA ASP A 366 29.19 13.73 4.85
C ASP A 366 29.82 12.33 4.87
N GLN A 367 29.07 11.32 5.32
CA GLN A 367 29.54 9.93 5.38
C GLN A 367 29.47 9.21 4.03
N ARG A 368 28.77 9.77 3.03
CA ARG A 368 28.65 9.25 1.66
C ARG A 368 28.28 7.78 1.59
N VAL A 369 27.33 7.37 2.43
CA VAL A 369 26.76 6.03 2.39
C VAL A 369 25.74 5.95 1.27
N GLU A 370 25.85 4.93 0.44
CA GLU A 370 24.90 4.67 -0.66
C GLU A 370 23.57 4.15 -0.10
N ASN A 371 22.47 4.44 -0.80
CA ASN A 371 21.10 4.10 -0.39
C ASN A 371 20.95 2.62 0.04
N ALA A 372 21.35 1.67 -0.81
CA ALA A 372 21.26 0.24 -0.50
C ALA A 372 22.09 -0.16 0.72
N GLN A 373 23.27 0.44 0.91
CA GLN A 373 24.10 0.19 2.09
C GLN A 373 23.45 0.76 3.35
N ALA A 374 22.89 1.97 3.30
CA ALA A 374 22.19 2.57 4.43
C ALA A 374 20.95 1.75 4.85
N ARG A 375 20.18 1.25 3.88
CA ARG A 375 19.03 0.39 4.17
C ARG A 375 19.42 -0.95 4.79
N ASN A 376 20.50 -1.56 4.29
CA ASN A 376 21.09 -2.74 4.93
C ASN A 376 21.54 -2.45 6.37
N MET A 377 22.20 -1.31 6.62
CA MET A 377 22.58 -0.90 7.98
C MET A 377 21.38 -0.79 8.91
N GLY A 378 20.30 -0.13 8.49
CA GLY A 378 19.07 0.00 9.26
C GLY A 378 18.44 -1.36 9.60
N ALA A 379 18.30 -2.24 8.61
CA ALA A 379 17.78 -3.60 8.82
C ALA A 379 18.68 -4.43 9.73
N ASP A 380 20.00 -4.30 9.58
CA ASP A 380 21.00 -5.03 10.36
C ASP A 380 21.05 -4.62 11.82
N LEU A 381 20.83 -3.34 12.12
CA LEU A 381 20.72 -2.88 13.51
C LEU A 381 19.61 -3.63 14.24
N CYS A 382 18.42 -3.76 13.61
CA CYS A 382 17.34 -4.56 14.19
C CYS A 382 17.63 -6.07 14.16
N ARG A 383 18.30 -6.57 13.13
CA ARG A 383 18.67 -8.00 13.02
C ARG A 383 19.62 -8.41 14.15
N LYS A 384 20.60 -7.57 14.48
CA LYS A 384 21.64 -7.83 15.49
C LYS A 384 21.13 -7.59 16.91
N ASP A 385 20.18 -6.68 17.09
CA ASP A 385 19.53 -6.44 18.38
C ASP A 385 18.40 -7.46 18.64
N ARG A 386 18.53 -8.26 19.71
CA ARG A 386 17.51 -9.26 20.08
C ARG A 386 16.26 -8.62 20.67
N ASP A 387 16.35 -7.41 21.22
CA ASP A 387 15.23 -6.68 21.80
C ASP A 387 14.41 -5.99 20.70
N CYS A 388 15.03 -5.68 19.56
CA CYS A 388 14.31 -5.19 18.37
C CYS A 388 13.30 -6.24 17.88
N THR A 389 12.02 -5.93 18.07
CA THR A 389 10.91 -6.82 17.72
C THR A 389 10.41 -6.54 16.30
N TYR A 390 10.46 -5.29 15.86
CA TYR A 390 10.06 -4.89 14.51
C TYR A 390 11.00 -3.82 13.95
N TYR A 391 11.24 -3.90 12.64
CA TYR A 391 11.91 -2.88 11.85
C TYR A 391 10.88 -2.18 10.97
N PHE A 392 10.71 -0.87 11.14
CA PHE A 392 9.75 -0.05 10.39
C PHE A 392 10.52 0.89 9.47
N SER A 393 10.60 0.55 8.18
CA SER A 393 11.24 1.38 7.17
C SER A 393 10.26 2.41 6.63
N VAL A 394 10.68 3.67 6.55
CA VAL A 394 9.89 4.79 6.03
C VAL A 394 10.80 5.74 5.25
N ASP A 395 10.41 6.02 4.02
CA ASP A 395 11.04 7.01 3.15
C ASP A 395 10.43 8.40 3.34
N ALA A 396 11.22 9.44 3.09
CA ALA A 396 10.84 10.83 3.32
C ALA A 396 9.62 11.29 2.49
N ASP A 397 9.34 10.63 1.37
CA ASP A 397 8.23 10.95 0.47
C ASP A 397 6.86 10.40 0.95
N VAL A 398 6.83 9.75 2.12
CA VAL A 398 5.63 9.22 2.73
C VAL A 398 4.93 10.28 3.58
N ALA A 399 3.75 10.71 3.14
CA ALA A 399 2.84 11.54 3.92
C ALA A 399 1.98 10.67 4.86
N LEU A 400 2.54 10.31 6.02
CA LEU A 400 1.87 9.46 7.00
C LEU A 400 0.76 10.20 7.77
N LYS A 401 -0.49 10.12 7.31
CA LYS A 401 -1.64 10.85 7.89
C LYS A 401 -2.29 10.13 9.06
N ASN A 402 -2.21 8.79 9.08
CA ASN A 402 -2.81 7.99 10.14
C ASN A 402 -1.79 7.71 11.25
N PRO A 403 -1.96 8.31 12.45
CA PRO A 403 -1.00 8.15 13.54
C PRO A 403 -1.01 6.74 14.15
N GLU A 404 -2.04 5.92 13.89
CA GLU A 404 -2.13 4.53 14.37
C GLU A 404 -1.43 3.52 13.44
N THR A 405 -0.86 3.98 12.32
CA THR A 405 -0.30 3.08 11.28
C THR A 405 0.61 2.00 11.84
N LEU A 406 1.57 2.37 12.71
CA LEU A 406 2.52 1.40 13.26
C LEU A 406 1.82 0.31 14.10
N ARG A 407 0.84 0.69 14.95
CA ARG A 407 0.04 -0.27 15.71
C ARG A 407 -0.73 -1.20 14.79
N LEU A 408 -1.43 -0.65 13.81
CA LEU A 408 -2.22 -1.41 12.85
C LEU A 408 -1.38 -2.43 12.08
N LEU A 409 -0.16 -2.08 11.67
CA LEU A 409 0.76 -3.00 10.99
C LEU A 409 1.29 -4.10 11.92
N ILE A 410 1.64 -3.76 13.16
CA ILE A 410 2.08 -4.74 14.17
C ILE A 410 0.96 -5.75 14.48
N GLU A 411 -0.28 -5.26 14.64
CA GLU A 411 -1.45 -6.09 14.94
C GLU A 411 -1.73 -7.11 13.84
N GLN A 412 -1.38 -6.81 12.58
CA GLN A 412 -1.55 -7.73 11.46
C GLN A 412 -0.62 -8.95 11.49
N ASN A 413 0.43 -8.91 12.32
CA ASN A 413 1.31 -10.05 12.63
C ASN A 413 1.83 -10.80 11.40
N LYS A 414 2.27 -10.06 10.38
CA LYS A 414 2.92 -10.60 9.18
C LYS A 414 4.44 -10.51 9.30
N ALA A 415 5.16 -11.33 8.53
CA ALA A 415 6.61 -11.26 8.45
C ALA A 415 7.07 -9.95 7.82
N VAL A 416 6.46 -9.58 6.68
CA VAL A 416 6.66 -8.30 5.99
C VAL A 416 5.29 -7.73 5.60
N ILE A 417 5.00 -6.47 5.96
CA ILE A 417 3.74 -5.81 5.60
C ILE A 417 3.93 -4.32 5.32
N ALA A 418 3.33 -3.85 4.23
CA ALA A 418 3.25 -2.44 3.86
C ALA A 418 1.81 -1.90 4.00
N PRO A 419 1.61 -0.68 4.53
CA PRO A 419 0.37 0.05 4.31
C PRO A 419 0.32 0.54 2.86
N MET A 420 -0.85 0.47 2.24
CA MET A 420 -1.04 1.01 0.89
C MET A 420 -0.99 2.53 0.91
N MET A 421 -0.05 3.09 0.17
CA MET A 421 0.10 4.52 -0.11
C MET A 421 -0.08 4.75 -1.61
N SER A 422 -0.78 5.81 -1.99
CA SER A 422 -0.99 6.19 -3.39
C SER A 422 -0.76 7.67 -3.57
N ARG A 423 -0.30 8.09 -4.75
CA ARG A 423 -0.22 9.52 -5.09
C ARG A 423 -1.64 10.07 -5.24
N PRO A 424 -1.99 11.22 -4.62
CA PRO A 424 -3.32 11.80 -4.73
C PRO A 424 -3.78 11.97 -6.18
N GLY A 425 -5.00 11.52 -6.50
CA GLY A 425 -5.57 11.62 -7.85
C GLY A 425 -4.90 10.76 -8.94
N ARG A 426 -3.97 9.86 -8.59
CA ARG A 426 -3.28 8.96 -9.53
C ARG A 426 -3.43 7.51 -9.10
N LEU A 427 -3.05 6.59 -9.98
CA LEU A 427 -2.99 5.15 -9.66
C LEU A 427 -1.63 4.71 -9.12
N TRP A 428 -0.58 5.54 -9.27
CA TRP A 428 0.76 5.23 -8.79
C TRP A 428 0.76 5.03 -7.27
N SER A 429 1.27 3.89 -6.82
CA SER A 429 1.25 3.43 -5.43
C SER A 429 2.53 2.71 -5.05
N ASN A 430 2.76 2.52 -3.75
CA ASN A 430 3.96 1.88 -3.19
C ASN A 430 3.98 0.34 -3.30
N PHE A 431 3.32 -0.23 -4.32
CA PHE A 431 3.29 -1.68 -4.53
C PHE A 431 3.05 -2.01 -6.00
N TRP A 432 3.50 -3.19 -6.44
CA TRP A 432 3.13 -3.75 -7.74
C TRP A 432 2.33 -5.03 -7.52
N GLY A 433 1.26 -5.22 -8.29
CA GLY A 433 0.44 -6.43 -8.21
C GLY A 433 0.99 -7.60 -9.03
N ALA A 434 1.84 -7.34 -10.02
CA ALA A 434 2.46 -8.35 -10.87
C ALA A 434 3.88 -7.93 -11.31
N LEU A 435 4.63 -8.89 -11.83
CA LEU A 435 5.92 -8.65 -12.48
C LEU A 435 5.85 -9.08 -13.95
N SER A 436 6.61 -8.39 -14.78
CA SER A 436 6.96 -8.84 -16.13
C SER A 436 7.92 -10.03 -16.07
N VAL A 437 8.16 -10.69 -17.20
CA VAL A 437 9.12 -11.81 -17.31
C VAL A 437 10.53 -11.40 -16.87
N ASP A 438 10.90 -10.13 -17.11
CA ASP A 438 12.20 -9.57 -16.73
C ASP A 438 12.25 -9.11 -15.27
N GLY A 439 11.18 -9.30 -14.48
CA GLY A 439 11.12 -8.95 -13.06
C GLY A 439 10.79 -7.47 -12.78
N PHE A 440 10.49 -6.67 -13.80
CA PHE A 440 10.06 -5.27 -13.69
C PHE A 440 8.55 -5.15 -13.53
N TYR A 441 8.06 -3.92 -13.32
CA TYR A 441 6.65 -3.60 -13.16
C TYR A 441 5.75 -4.24 -14.23
N ALA A 442 4.69 -4.90 -13.76
CA ALA A 442 3.52 -5.23 -14.55
C ALA A 442 2.26 -4.94 -13.74
N ARG A 443 1.18 -4.55 -14.43
CA ARG A 443 -0.12 -4.31 -13.80
C ARG A 443 -0.86 -5.64 -13.64
N SER A 444 -1.25 -5.98 -12.41
CA SER A 444 -2.17 -7.10 -12.17
C SER A 444 -3.61 -6.72 -12.53
N GLU A 445 -4.45 -7.73 -12.78
CA GLU A 445 -5.87 -7.55 -13.11
C GLU A 445 -6.65 -6.79 -12.04
N ASP A 446 -6.29 -6.96 -10.77
CA ASP A 446 -6.96 -6.39 -9.60
C ASP A 446 -6.32 -5.09 -9.07
N TYR A 447 -5.22 -4.64 -9.67
CA TYR A 447 -4.44 -3.49 -9.18
C TYR A 447 -5.29 -2.23 -8.97
N VAL A 448 -6.08 -1.86 -9.98
CA VAL A 448 -6.94 -0.66 -9.93
C VAL A 448 -8.01 -0.81 -8.85
N ASP A 449 -8.56 -2.02 -8.68
CA ASP A 449 -9.57 -2.27 -7.65
C ASP A 449 -9.01 -2.14 -6.24
N ILE A 450 -7.76 -2.56 -6.02
CA ILE A 450 -7.06 -2.43 -4.74
C ILE A 450 -6.74 -0.96 -4.45
N VAL A 451 -6.14 -0.24 -5.41
CA VAL A 451 -5.77 1.18 -5.26
C VAL A 451 -6.98 2.07 -5.00
N GLN A 452 -8.10 1.82 -5.69
CA GLN A 452 -9.33 2.61 -5.51
C GLN A 452 -10.18 2.18 -4.31
N GLY A 453 -9.75 1.19 -3.53
CA GLY A 453 -10.51 0.68 -2.40
C GLY A 453 -11.79 -0.06 -2.77
N ARG A 454 -11.93 -0.51 -4.03
CA ARG A 454 -13.04 -1.39 -4.46
C ARG A 454 -12.87 -2.80 -3.91
N ARG A 455 -11.62 -3.25 -3.75
CA ARG A 455 -11.25 -4.48 -3.05
C ARG A 455 -10.37 -4.12 -1.86
N VAL A 456 -10.91 -4.31 -0.67
CA VAL A 456 -10.21 -4.01 0.60
C VAL A 456 -9.80 -5.29 1.30
N GLY A 457 -8.54 -5.38 1.73
CA GLY A 457 -7.98 -6.58 2.35
C GLY A 457 -6.49 -6.49 2.69
N VAL A 458 -5.89 -7.67 2.86
CA VAL A 458 -4.45 -7.90 3.04
C VAL A 458 -4.01 -8.80 1.91
N TRP A 459 -3.11 -8.31 1.08
CA TRP A 459 -2.78 -8.86 -0.24
C TRP A 459 -1.33 -9.35 -0.24
N ASN A 460 -1.09 -10.60 -0.64
CA ASN A 460 0.26 -11.05 -0.96
C ASN A 460 0.65 -10.50 -2.33
N VAL A 461 1.66 -9.63 -2.38
CA VAL A 461 2.09 -8.89 -3.57
C VAL A 461 3.58 -9.08 -3.84
N PRO A 462 4.02 -9.06 -5.11
CA PRO A 462 5.42 -9.29 -5.44
C PRO A 462 6.35 -8.12 -5.08
N TYR A 463 5.85 -6.90 -4.91
CA TYR A 463 6.68 -5.72 -4.68
C TYR A 463 5.97 -4.74 -3.74
N ILE A 464 6.73 -4.18 -2.81
CA ILE A 464 6.36 -3.09 -1.90
C ILE A 464 7.54 -2.11 -1.79
N SER A 465 7.26 -0.83 -1.54
CA SER A 465 8.30 0.20 -1.39
C SER A 465 7.88 1.29 -0.41
N SER A 466 8.76 2.27 -0.17
CA SER A 466 8.54 3.52 0.57
C SER A 466 8.22 3.38 2.07
N ILE A 467 7.34 2.47 2.47
CA ILE A 467 6.94 2.25 3.86
C ILE A 467 6.55 0.78 4.08
N TYR A 468 7.20 0.14 5.04
CA TYR A 468 6.91 -1.25 5.39
C TYR A 468 7.45 -1.63 6.78
N LEU A 469 6.79 -2.61 7.38
CA LEU A 469 7.16 -3.21 8.65
C LEU A 469 7.69 -4.63 8.40
N VAL A 470 8.87 -4.94 8.93
CA VAL A 470 9.46 -6.27 8.96
C VAL A 470 9.54 -6.77 10.40
N LYS A 471 9.12 -8.01 10.64
CA LYS A 471 9.26 -8.64 11.95
C LYS A 471 10.74 -8.97 12.21
N GLY A 472 11.28 -8.54 13.34
CA GLY A 472 12.68 -8.77 13.70
C GLY A 472 13.05 -10.25 13.78
N SER A 473 12.11 -11.11 14.21
CA SER A 473 12.32 -12.56 14.17
C SER A 473 12.53 -13.07 12.74
N SER A 474 11.78 -12.55 11.76
CA SER A 474 11.90 -12.95 10.35
C SER A 474 13.19 -12.44 9.72
N LEU A 475 13.69 -11.24 10.11
CA LEU A 475 15.04 -10.79 9.73
C LEU A 475 16.15 -11.74 10.21
N ARG A 476 15.94 -12.44 11.32
CA ARG A 476 16.92 -13.34 11.94
C ARG A 476 16.79 -14.80 11.49
N SER A 477 15.58 -15.30 11.26
CA SER A 477 15.33 -16.72 10.96
C SER A 477 15.05 -17.00 9.49
N ASP A 478 14.25 -16.14 8.85
CA ASP A 478 13.67 -16.41 7.53
C ASP A 478 14.51 -15.75 6.44
N LEU A 479 14.96 -14.51 6.67
CA LEU A 479 15.81 -13.71 5.79
C LEU A 479 17.29 -13.85 6.16
N ARG A 480 17.85 -15.04 5.90
CA ARG A 480 19.23 -15.43 6.21
C ARG A 480 20.29 -14.64 5.44
N GLN A 481 19.98 -14.21 4.21
CA GLN A 481 20.88 -13.35 3.45
C GLN A 481 20.94 -11.96 4.09
N GLU A 482 22.15 -11.54 4.48
CA GLU A 482 22.32 -10.26 5.17
C GLU A 482 22.05 -9.08 4.25
N ASP A 483 22.61 -9.13 3.03
CA ASP A 483 22.39 -8.13 2.01
C ASP A 483 21.01 -8.29 1.36
N LEU A 484 20.07 -7.44 1.77
CA LEU A 484 18.72 -7.41 1.22
C LEU A 484 18.58 -6.41 0.09
N PHE A 485 19.39 -5.35 0.04
CA PHE A 485 19.16 -4.19 -0.82
C PHE A 485 20.06 -4.10 -2.06
N HIS A 486 21.00 -5.03 -2.26
CA HIS A 486 21.73 -5.15 -3.54
C HIS A 486 21.30 -6.37 -4.35
N SER A 487 21.10 -6.20 -5.65
CA SER A 487 20.85 -7.30 -6.58
C SER A 487 21.14 -6.87 -8.02
N GLY A 488 22.35 -7.15 -8.51
CA GLY A 488 22.75 -6.82 -9.89
C GLY A 488 22.64 -5.33 -10.21
N LYS A 489 21.72 -4.98 -11.14
CA LYS A 489 21.44 -3.58 -11.56
C LYS A 489 20.10 -3.05 -11.05
N LEU A 490 19.41 -3.82 -10.20
CA LEU A 490 18.13 -3.40 -9.65
C LEU A 490 18.34 -2.23 -8.69
N ASP A 491 17.35 -1.32 -8.64
CA ASP A 491 17.31 -0.32 -7.58
C ASP A 491 17.12 -1.00 -6.19
N PRO A 492 17.42 -0.30 -5.09
CA PRO A 492 17.40 -0.89 -3.76
C PRO A 492 16.06 -1.53 -3.35
N ASP A 493 14.92 -0.95 -3.78
CA ASP A 493 13.60 -1.47 -3.41
C ASP A 493 13.25 -2.72 -4.23
N MET A 494 13.58 -2.72 -5.53
CA MET A 494 13.47 -3.91 -6.37
C MET A 494 14.38 -5.04 -5.88
N ALA A 495 15.61 -4.71 -5.47
CA ALA A 495 16.56 -5.67 -4.90
C ALA A 495 16.01 -6.26 -3.60
N PHE A 496 15.51 -5.43 -2.68
CA PHE A 496 14.82 -5.87 -1.45
C PHE A 496 13.72 -6.87 -1.75
N CYS A 497 12.77 -6.48 -2.61
CA CYS A 497 11.65 -7.36 -2.95
C CYS A 497 12.11 -8.65 -3.62
N SER A 498 13.13 -8.59 -4.50
CA SER A 498 13.68 -9.77 -5.16
C SER A 498 14.34 -10.73 -4.17
N ASN A 499 15.19 -10.22 -3.29
CA ASN A 499 15.94 -11.00 -2.31
C ASN A 499 15.03 -11.58 -1.22
N VAL A 500 13.94 -10.90 -0.85
CA VAL A 500 12.90 -11.42 0.04
C VAL A 500 12.14 -12.58 -0.63
N ARG A 501 11.74 -12.43 -1.91
CA ARG A 501 11.05 -13.50 -2.65
C ARG A 501 11.91 -14.74 -2.86
N GLN A 502 13.21 -14.57 -3.12
CA GLN A 502 14.16 -15.68 -3.30
C GLN A 502 14.33 -16.52 -2.03
N GLN A 503 13.94 -15.99 -0.87
CA GLN A 503 13.96 -16.67 0.42
C GLN A 503 12.57 -17.18 0.84
N ASP A 504 11.60 -17.24 -0.09
CA ASP A 504 10.23 -17.73 0.10
C ASP A 504 9.43 -17.01 1.22
N VAL A 505 9.75 -15.75 1.49
CA VAL A 505 9.01 -14.89 2.42
C VAL A 505 7.98 -14.06 1.64
N PHE A 506 6.71 -14.05 2.09
CA PHE A 506 5.69 -13.23 1.44
C PHE A 506 5.79 -11.77 1.89
N MET A 507 5.43 -10.88 0.96
CA MET A 507 5.26 -9.47 1.23
C MET A 507 3.78 -9.15 1.17
N PHE A 508 3.26 -8.62 2.27
CA PHE A 508 1.85 -8.26 2.37
C PHE A 508 1.64 -6.76 2.17
N LEU A 509 0.52 -6.40 1.55
CA LEU A 509 0.02 -5.04 1.48
C LEU A 509 -1.34 -4.97 2.17
N THR A 510 -1.57 -3.99 3.03
CA THR A 510 -2.90 -3.73 3.61
C THR A 510 -3.47 -2.41 3.10
N ASN A 511 -4.70 -2.45 2.58
CA ASN A 511 -5.49 -1.27 2.25
C ASN A 511 -6.77 -1.18 3.09
N ARG A 512 -6.79 -1.83 4.26
CA ARG A 512 -7.94 -1.88 5.19
C ARG A 512 -8.30 -0.53 5.81
N GLN A 513 -7.36 0.41 5.83
CA GLN A 513 -7.53 1.75 6.38
C GLN A 513 -6.85 2.75 5.45
N PRO A 514 -7.30 4.02 5.46
CA PRO A 514 -6.48 5.10 4.92
C PRO A 514 -5.27 5.31 5.85
N PHE A 515 -4.06 5.18 5.30
CA PHE A 515 -2.81 5.36 6.06
C PHE A 515 -2.14 6.71 5.77
N GLY A 516 -2.26 7.19 4.54
CA GLY A 516 -1.56 8.36 4.04
C GLY A 516 -1.47 8.32 2.53
N HIS A 517 -0.48 9.03 1.99
CA HIS A 517 -0.23 9.10 0.56
C HIS A 517 1.27 9.29 0.26
N LEU A 518 1.63 9.22 -1.03
CA LEU A 518 2.99 9.50 -1.50
C LEU A 518 3.06 10.92 -2.06
N LEU A 519 4.13 11.63 -1.73
CA LEU A 519 4.47 12.91 -2.34
C LEU A 519 4.92 12.71 -3.80
N SER A 520 4.68 13.73 -4.62
CA SER A 520 5.33 13.88 -5.91
C SER A 520 6.69 14.54 -5.70
N LEU A 521 7.75 13.87 -6.11
CA LEU A 521 9.12 14.42 -6.10
C LEU A 521 9.53 14.97 -7.47
N GLU A 522 8.63 14.87 -8.45
CA GLU A 522 8.90 15.29 -9.83
C GLU A 522 9.14 16.80 -9.89
N ASN A 523 10.34 17.17 -10.37
CA ASN A 523 10.76 18.55 -10.56
C ASN A 523 10.82 19.40 -9.27
N TYR A 524 10.99 18.79 -8.09
CA TYR A 524 11.21 19.56 -6.86
C TYR A 524 12.52 20.35 -6.98
N GLN A 525 12.42 21.67 -6.84
CA GLN A 525 13.56 22.58 -6.95
C GLN A 525 14.08 22.92 -5.55
N THR A 526 15.41 23.08 -5.43
CA THR A 526 16.09 23.44 -4.17
C THR A 526 16.80 24.79 -4.26
N THR A 527 16.32 25.66 -5.15
CA THR A 527 16.92 26.97 -5.50
C THR A 527 16.39 28.13 -4.67
N HIS A 528 15.30 27.92 -3.94
CA HIS A 528 14.67 28.91 -3.07
C HIS A 528 15.08 28.69 -1.61
N LEU A 529 14.94 29.73 -0.78
CA LEU A 529 15.13 29.62 0.67
C LEU A 529 14.06 28.68 1.28
N HIS A 530 12.82 28.81 0.82
CA HIS A 530 11.65 28.02 1.22
C HIS A 530 10.98 27.35 0.01
N ASN A 531 11.63 26.31 -0.50
CA ASN A 531 11.21 25.58 -1.70
C ASN A 531 9.77 25.04 -1.65
N ASP A 532 9.31 24.62 -0.48
CA ASP A 532 7.95 24.10 -0.26
C ASP A 532 6.86 25.11 -0.68
N LEU A 533 7.13 26.43 -0.69
CA LEU A 533 6.16 27.44 -1.14
C LEU A 533 5.70 27.19 -2.59
N TRP A 534 6.59 26.67 -3.46
CA TRP A 534 6.31 26.40 -4.88
C TRP A 534 5.58 25.09 -5.15
N GLU A 535 5.33 24.27 -4.12
CA GLU A 535 4.82 22.91 -4.27
C GLU A 535 3.28 22.81 -4.37
N VAL A 536 2.58 23.94 -4.49
CA VAL A 536 1.10 24.00 -4.58
C VAL A 536 0.55 23.21 -5.78
N PHE A 537 1.33 23.04 -6.85
CA PHE A 537 0.92 22.25 -8.02
C PHE A 537 1.15 20.75 -7.85
N SER A 538 2.35 20.37 -7.42
CA SER A 538 2.78 18.97 -7.33
C SER A 538 2.15 18.24 -6.14
N ASN A 539 2.00 18.95 -5.02
CA ASN A 539 1.61 18.38 -3.72
C ASN A 539 0.58 19.28 -3.00
N PRO A 540 -0.61 19.52 -3.61
CA PRO A 540 -1.58 20.49 -3.11
C PRO A 540 -2.12 20.18 -1.71
N GLU A 541 -2.26 18.90 -1.35
CA GLU A 541 -2.78 18.50 -0.05
C GLU A 541 -1.82 18.83 1.10
N ASP A 542 -0.52 18.61 0.90
CA ASP A 542 0.53 18.92 1.88
C ASP A 542 0.84 20.42 1.92
N TRP A 543 0.83 21.08 0.76
CA TRP A 543 0.93 22.54 0.67
C TRP A 543 -0.20 23.20 1.46
N LYS A 544 -1.44 22.71 1.32
CA LYS A 544 -2.59 23.17 2.10
C LYS A 544 -2.39 22.97 3.60
N GLU A 545 -1.91 21.80 4.03
CA GLU A 545 -1.65 21.53 5.45
C GLU A 545 -0.57 22.45 6.03
N LYS A 546 0.49 22.75 5.27
CA LYS A 546 1.57 23.62 5.73
C LYS A 546 1.14 25.09 5.76
N TYR A 547 0.45 25.55 4.71
CA TYR A 547 0.35 26.99 4.43
C TYR A 547 -1.05 27.58 4.57
N ILE A 548 -2.12 26.79 4.40
CA ILE A 548 -3.47 27.30 4.54
C ILE A 548 -3.93 27.17 5.98
N HIS A 549 -4.52 28.25 6.50
CA HIS A 549 -4.96 28.31 7.88
C HIS A 549 -5.93 27.16 8.20
N GLU A 550 -5.73 26.46 9.32
CA GLU A 550 -6.53 25.29 9.75
C GLU A 550 -8.05 25.55 9.72
N ASN A 551 -8.47 26.75 10.12
CA ASN A 551 -9.85 27.22 10.09
C ASN A 551 -10.42 27.60 8.70
N TYR A 552 -9.69 27.44 7.60
CA TYR A 552 -10.17 27.76 6.24
C TYR A 552 -11.52 27.11 5.92
N THR A 553 -11.71 25.83 6.29
CA THR A 553 -12.99 25.14 6.03
C THR A 553 -14.16 25.76 6.82
N ALA A 554 -13.90 26.35 7.98
CA ALA A 554 -14.90 27.09 8.75
C ALA A 554 -15.23 28.43 8.07
N VAL A 555 -14.22 29.14 7.57
CA VAL A 555 -14.36 30.36 6.76
C VAL A 555 -15.21 30.12 5.53
N LEU A 556 -14.93 29.06 4.76
CA LEU A 556 -15.73 28.68 3.59
C LEU A 556 -17.18 28.36 3.95
N LYS A 557 -17.48 28.01 5.21
CA LYS A 557 -18.86 27.82 5.71
C LYS A 557 -19.50 29.13 6.21
N GLY A 558 -18.82 30.26 6.11
CA GLY A 558 -19.25 31.57 6.61
C GLY A 558 -19.03 31.75 8.11
N LYS A 559 -18.28 30.86 8.76
CA LYS A 559 -17.90 30.99 10.17
C LYS A 559 -16.53 31.64 10.27
N LEU A 560 -16.25 32.44 11.32
CA LEU A 560 -14.97 33.15 11.47
C LEU A 560 -14.69 34.18 10.35
N VAL A 561 -15.74 34.63 9.67
CA VAL A 561 -15.69 35.82 8.81
C VAL A 561 -16.28 36.98 9.61
N GLU A 562 -15.49 38.04 9.75
CA GLU A 562 -15.90 39.27 10.39
C GLU A 562 -16.09 40.37 9.34
N THR A 563 -16.86 41.40 9.69
CA THR A 563 -17.09 42.58 8.85
C THR A 563 -16.71 43.84 9.63
N PRO A 564 -15.40 44.12 9.81
CA PRO A 564 -14.96 45.23 10.65
C PRO A 564 -15.39 46.61 10.14
N CYS A 565 -15.61 46.76 8.84
CA CYS A 565 -16.17 47.96 8.20
C CYS A 565 -17.23 47.53 7.18
N PRO A 566 -18.17 48.42 6.76
CA PRO A 566 -19.16 48.11 5.74
C PRO A 566 -18.49 47.54 4.47
N ASP A 567 -18.95 46.37 4.01
CA ASP A 567 -18.41 45.64 2.84
C ASP A 567 -16.89 45.37 2.87
N VAL A 568 -16.30 45.36 4.07
CA VAL A 568 -14.92 44.91 4.29
C VAL A 568 -14.99 43.63 5.09
N TYR A 569 -14.65 42.51 4.47
CA TYR A 569 -14.61 41.20 5.12
C TYR A 569 -13.23 40.90 5.69
N TRP A 570 -13.17 40.15 6.78
CA TRP A 570 -11.93 39.79 7.45
C TRP A 570 -11.97 38.34 7.91
N PHE A 571 -11.03 37.52 7.43
CA PHE A 571 -11.01 36.08 7.72
C PHE A 571 -9.59 35.50 7.69
N PRO A 572 -9.32 34.38 8.40
CA PRO A 572 -8.04 33.70 8.36
C PRO A 572 -7.82 32.97 7.03
N ILE A 573 -6.61 33.05 6.47
CA ILE A 573 -6.26 32.41 5.20
C ILE A 573 -4.92 31.67 5.24
N PHE A 574 -3.90 32.23 5.88
CA PHE A 574 -2.56 31.64 5.97
C PHE A 574 -2.20 31.19 7.37
N THR A 575 -1.40 30.12 7.47
CA THR A 575 -0.72 29.74 8.71
C THR A 575 0.35 30.77 9.05
N GLU A 576 0.86 30.75 10.28
CA GLU A 576 1.98 31.62 10.64
C GLU A 576 3.24 31.29 9.84
N VAL A 577 3.48 30.00 9.59
CA VAL A 577 4.59 29.50 8.76
C VAL A 577 4.52 30.06 7.34
N ALA A 578 3.34 30.07 6.70
CA ALA A 578 3.20 30.66 5.37
C ALA A 578 3.60 32.14 5.35
N CYS A 579 3.23 32.87 6.41
CA CYS A 579 3.55 34.29 6.49
C CYS A 579 5.05 34.51 6.72
N ASP A 580 5.68 33.72 7.61
CA ASP A 580 7.10 33.83 7.91
C ASP A 580 7.96 33.46 6.69
N GLU A 581 7.72 32.30 6.09
CA GLU A 581 8.49 31.84 4.92
C GLU A 581 8.32 32.78 3.72
N LEU A 582 7.14 33.38 3.52
CA LEU A 582 6.93 34.38 2.47
C LEU A 582 7.71 35.67 2.74
N VAL A 583 7.72 36.17 3.98
CA VAL A 583 8.50 37.37 4.35
C VAL A 583 10.00 37.10 4.22
N GLU A 584 10.46 35.94 4.68
CA GLU A 584 11.86 35.49 4.59
C GLU A 584 12.31 35.41 3.13
N GLU A 585 11.49 34.88 2.21
CA GLU A 585 11.79 34.91 0.77
C GLU A 585 11.90 36.32 0.20
N MET A 586 10.97 37.21 0.55
CA MET A 586 10.99 38.59 0.04
C MET A 586 12.24 39.33 0.51
N GLU A 587 12.63 39.16 1.78
CA GLU A 587 13.86 39.74 2.30
C GLU A 587 15.12 39.06 1.75
N HIS A 588 15.07 37.76 1.46
CA HIS A 588 16.16 37.04 0.79
C HIS A 588 16.41 37.56 -0.63
N PHE A 589 15.35 37.84 -1.38
CA PHE A 589 15.45 38.49 -2.69
C PHE A 589 16.01 39.91 -2.59
N GLY A 590 15.53 40.69 -1.61
CA GLY A 590 16.14 41.95 -1.17
C GLY A 590 16.03 43.15 -2.13
N GLN A 591 15.56 42.96 -3.37
CA GLN A 591 15.42 44.04 -4.37
C GLN A 591 14.08 44.78 -4.25
N TRP A 592 13.84 45.38 -3.08
CA TRP A 592 12.68 46.22 -2.80
C TRP A 592 12.62 47.45 -3.72
N SER A 593 11.40 47.90 -4.05
CA SER A 593 11.20 49.14 -4.82
C SER A 593 11.74 50.37 -4.06
N ALA A 594 11.95 51.47 -4.78
CA ALA A 594 12.31 52.76 -4.18
C ALA A 594 11.10 53.51 -3.57
N GLY A 595 9.87 53.06 -3.83
CA GLY A 595 8.64 53.80 -3.48
C GLY A 595 8.40 55.04 -4.35
N ASP A 596 8.95 55.07 -5.56
CA ASP A 596 8.80 56.17 -6.53
C ASP A 596 7.75 55.86 -7.60
N ASN A 597 7.08 56.88 -8.13
CA ASN A 597 6.05 56.72 -9.18
C ASN A 597 6.57 56.08 -10.48
N LYS A 598 7.89 55.98 -10.67
CA LYS A 598 8.49 55.35 -11.85
C LYS A 598 9.17 54.08 -11.44
N ASP A 599 8.62 52.96 -11.89
CA ASP A 599 9.19 51.65 -11.63
C ASP A 599 9.37 50.86 -12.93
N SER A 600 10.63 50.73 -13.38
CA SER A 600 10.98 49.99 -14.59
C SER A 600 10.78 48.48 -14.48
N ARG A 601 10.44 47.96 -13.28
CA ARG A 601 10.13 46.56 -13.02
C ARG A 601 8.66 46.25 -13.36
N LEU A 602 7.81 47.27 -13.51
CA LEU A 602 6.40 47.15 -13.88
C LEU A 602 6.17 47.22 -15.39
N GLN A 603 5.16 46.50 -15.89
CA GLN A 603 4.65 46.70 -17.25
C GLN A 603 4.00 48.08 -17.36
N GLY A 604 4.68 49.02 -18.03
CA GLY A 604 4.23 50.41 -18.21
C GLY A 604 5.08 51.46 -17.49
N GLY A 605 5.97 51.05 -16.57
CA GLY A 605 7.00 51.93 -16.02
C GLY A 605 6.52 52.99 -15.03
N TYR A 606 5.23 52.98 -14.64
CA TYR A 606 4.63 54.02 -13.82
C TYR A 606 3.58 53.46 -12.85
N GLU A 607 3.71 53.81 -11.58
CA GLU A 607 2.78 53.45 -10.51
C GLU A 607 2.11 54.72 -9.97
N ASN A 608 0.78 54.75 -9.97
CA ASN A 608 0.02 55.93 -9.57
C ASN A 608 0.15 56.24 -8.06
N VAL A 609 0.36 55.20 -7.26
CA VAL A 609 0.45 55.27 -5.80
C VAL A 609 1.54 54.30 -5.34
N PRO A 610 2.81 54.72 -5.34
CA PRO A 610 3.91 53.80 -5.21
C PRO A 610 4.08 53.26 -3.79
N THR A 611 4.46 51.99 -3.70
CA THR A 611 4.83 51.32 -2.45
C THR A 611 6.23 50.74 -2.50
N ILE A 612 6.92 50.64 -1.36
CA ILE A 612 8.15 49.84 -1.23
C ILE A 612 7.75 48.36 -1.20
N ASP A 613 7.93 47.70 -2.34
CA ASP A 613 7.40 46.36 -2.58
C ASP A 613 8.27 45.46 -3.47
N ILE A 614 7.89 44.19 -3.48
CA ILE A 614 8.34 43.15 -4.39
C ILE A 614 7.12 42.43 -4.95
N HIS A 615 7.03 42.35 -6.28
CA HIS A 615 5.97 41.64 -6.98
C HIS A 615 6.23 40.15 -7.06
N MET A 616 5.16 39.35 -7.03
CA MET A 616 5.26 37.88 -7.06
C MET A 616 5.98 37.36 -8.31
N ASN A 617 5.88 38.05 -9.45
CA ASN A 617 6.59 37.67 -10.67
C ASN A 617 8.11 37.86 -10.57
N GLN A 618 8.60 38.81 -9.77
CA GLN A 618 10.04 39.07 -9.60
C GLN A 618 10.76 37.92 -8.90
N ILE A 619 10.04 37.20 -8.04
CA ILE A 619 10.52 35.98 -7.39
C ILE A 619 10.02 34.70 -8.09
N SER A 620 9.41 34.81 -9.27
CA SER A 620 8.82 33.69 -10.01
C SER A 620 7.77 32.88 -9.23
N PHE A 621 6.94 33.57 -8.44
CA PHE A 621 5.87 32.99 -7.61
C PHE A 621 4.45 33.35 -8.10
N GLU A 622 4.35 34.03 -9.25
CA GLU A 622 3.07 34.50 -9.80
C GLU A 622 2.07 33.37 -10.07
N ARG A 623 2.54 32.23 -10.61
CA ARG A 623 1.68 31.10 -10.99
C ARG A 623 1.14 30.38 -9.75
N GLU A 624 2.00 30.20 -8.77
CA GLU A 624 1.71 29.58 -7.48
C GLU A 624 0.73 30.45 -6.70
N TRP A 625 0.97 31.78 -6.68
CA TRP A 625 0.06 32.75 -6.10
C TRP A 625 -1.30 32.75 -6.80
N HIS A 626 -1.33 32.71 -8.14
CA HIS A 626 -2.59 32.62 -8.88
C HIS A 626 -3.38 31.36 -8.54
N LYS A 627 -2.70 30.21 -8.44
CA LYS A 627 -3.34 28.97 -8.01
C LYS A 627 -3.92 29.10 -6.59
N PHE A 628 -3.17 29.70 -5.66
CA PHE A 628 -3.68 30.01 -4.32
C PHE A 628 -4.95 30.85 -4.36
N LEU A 629 -4.96 31.93 -5.15
CA LEU A 629 -6.12 32.81 -5.28
C LEU A 629 -7.34 32.07 -5.84
N VAL A 630 -7.16 31.26 -6.90
CA VAL A 630 -8.25 30.51 -7.53
C VAL A 630 -8.80 29.42 -6.60
N GLU A 631 -7.93 28.67 -5.92
CA GLU A 631 -8.38 27.53 -5.09
C GLU A 631 -8.93 27.96 -3.74
N TYR A 632 -8.40 29.02 -3.13
CA TYR A 632 -8.72 29.37 -1.74
C TYR A 632 -9.52 30.67 -1.62
N ILE A 633 -9.21 31.70 -2.39
CA ILE A 633 -9.90 33.00 -2.30
C ILE A 633 -11.18 33.00 -3.10
N ALA A 634 -11.16 32.62 -4.38
CA ALA A 634 -12.33 32.71 -5.24
C ALA A 634 -13.60 32.07 -4.62
N PRO A 635 -13.54 30.85 -4.04
CA PRO A 635 -14.71 30.25 -3.39
C PRO A 635 -15.25 31.04 -2.20
N ILE A 636 -14.38 31.74 -1.46
CA ILE A 636 -14.77 32.62 -0.36
C ILE A 636 -15.43 33.88 -0.92
N THR A 637 -14.82 34.50 -1.94
CA THR A 637 -15.34 35.71 -2.58
C THR A 637 -16.75 35.50 -3.14
N GLU A 638 -16.97 34.45 -3.93
CA GLU A 638 -18.29 34.15 -4.52
C GLU A 638 -19.37 33.88 -3.45
N LYS A 639 -18.94 33.39 -2.28
CA LYS A 639 -19.84 33.15 -1.15
C LYS A 639 -20.18 34.44 -0.38
N LEU A 640 -19.20 35.32 -0.19
CA LEU A 640 -19.37 36.59 0.54
C LEU A 640 -20.04 37.67 -0.33
N TYR A 641 -19.92 37.57 -1.65
CA TYR A 641 -20.62 38.40 -2.62
C TYR A 641 -21.52 37.55 -3.54
N PRO A 642 -22.69 37.09 -3.06
CA PRO A 642 -23.59 36.29 -3.88
C PRO A 642 -23.95 36.97 -5.20
N GLY A 643 -23.73 36.28 -6.32
CA GLY A 643 -23.95 36.80 -7.68
C GLY A 643 -22.69 37.35 -8.34
N TYR A 644 -21.58 37.46 -7.61
CA TYR A 644 -20.26 37.70 -8.19
C TYR A 644 -19.56 36.37 -8.47
N TYR A 645 -18.89 36.27 -9.62
CA TYR A 645 -18.12 35.10 -10.04
C TYR A 645 -16.73 35.55 -10.47
N THR A 646 -15.70 34.85 -10.04
CA THR A 646 -14.32 35.31 -10.25
C THR A 646 -13.40 34.18 -10.70
N LYS A 647 -12.47 34.53 -11.59
CA LYS A 647 -11.32 33.68 -11.95
C LYS A 647 -10.03 34.15 -11.25
N ALA A 648 -10.18 35.04 -10.27
CA ALA A 648 -9.12 35.72 -9.53
C ALA A 648 -7.98 36.18 -10.44
N GLN A 649 -8.31 36.86 -11.55
CA GLN A 649 -7.29 37.42 -12.43
C GLN A 649 -6.64 38.60 -11.72
N PHE A 650 -5.35 38.82 -11.93
CA PHE A 650 -4.65 39.96 -11.35
C PHE A 650 -3.56 40.44 -12.30
N ASP A 651 -3.37 41.76 -12.34
CA ASP A 651 -2.20 42.36 -12.98
C ASP A 651 -1.10 42.61 -11.93
N LEU A 652 -1.49 42.86 -10.68
CA LEU A 652 -0.58 43.22 -9.59
C LEU A 652 -0.87 42.38 -8.33
N ALA A 653 0.14 41.58 -7.95
CA ALA A 653 0.24 40.93 -6.66
C ALA A 653 1.66 41.12 -6.12
N PHE A 654 1.77 41.62 -4.89
CA PHE A 654 3.03 42.08 -4.34
C PHE A 654 3.02 42.07 -2.81
N VAL A 655 4.20 42.03 -2.21
CA VAL A 655 4.39 42.21 -0.76
C VAL A 655 4.92 43.62 -0.52
N VAL A 656 4.24 44.36 0.35
CA VAL A 656 4.63 45.72 0.74
C VAL A 656 5.34 45.67 2.09
N ARG A 657 6.36 46.52 2.24
CA ARG A 657 7.08 46.75 3.49
C ARG A 657 6.93 48.20 3.94
N TYR A 658 6.36 48.40 5.13
CA TYR A 658 6.29 49.72 5.77
C TYR A 658 7.25 49.81 6.93
N LYS A 659 8.07 50.88 6.95
CA LYS A 659 8.97 51.22 8.06
C LYS A 659 8.95 52.72 8.37
N PRO A 660 9.20 53.13 9.62
CA PRO A 660 9.29 54.54 10.01
C PRO A 660 10.33 55.37 9.25
N ASP A 661 11.45 54.73 8.88
CA ASP A 661 12.62 55.33 8.25
C ASP A 661 12.64 55.21 6.71
N GLU A 662 11.69 54.46 6.14
CA GLU A 662 11.50 54.31 4.70
C GLU A 662 10.14 54.94 4.32
N GLN A 663 9.16 54.12 3.92
CA GLN A 663 7.79 54.52 3.68
C GLN A 663 6.90 54.03 4.85
N PRO A 664 6.44 54.90 5.77
CA PRO A 664 5.65 54.46 6.92
C PRO A 664 4.16 54.34 6.65
N SER A 665 3.63 55.01 5.63
CA SER A 665 2.20 55.16 5.37
C SER A 665 1.91 55.18 3.87
N LEU A 666 0.63 55.01 3.51
CA LEU A 666 0.16 55.13 2.14
C LEU A 666 -0.97 56.15 2.07
N MET A 667 -0.85 57.12 1.16
CA MET A 667 -1.83 58.20 1.01
C MET A 667 -3.22 57.65 0.59
N PRO A 668 -4.31 58.39 0.82
CA PRO A 668 -5.64 57.98 0.38
C PRO A 668 -5.71 57.67 -1.13
N HIS A 669 -6.21 56.50 -1.50
CA HIS A 669 -6.32 56.07 -2.90
C HIS A 669 -7.48 55.07 -3.15
N HIS A 670 -7.69 54.77 -4.42
CA HIS A 670 -8.48 53.63 -4.90
C HIS A 670 -7.53 52.62 -5.55
N ASP A 671 -7.89 51.35 -5.45
CA ASP A 671 -7.15 50.29 -6.11
C ASP A 671 -7.64 50.13 -7.55
N ALA A 672 -6.73 49.72 -8.43
CA ALA A 672 -7.05 49.35 -9.79
C ALA A 672 -7.61 47.92 -9.87
N SER A 673 -8.64 47.61 -9.06
CA SER A 673 -9.23 46.28 -8.94
C SER A 673 -10.75 46.35 -8.83
N THR A 674 -11.45 45.25 -9.13
CA THR A 674 -12.84 45.09 -8.68
C THR A 674 -12.87 44.89 -7.18
N PHE A 675 -12.03 44.01 -6.65
CA PHE A 675 -11.82 43.83 -5.22
C PHE A 675 -10.35 43.57 -4.89
N THR A 676 -9.95 43.93 -3.68
CA THR A 676 -8.57 43.84 -3.19
C THR A 676 -8.50 42.86 -2.03
N LEU A 677 -7.42 42.07 -2.02
CA LEU A 677 -6.99 41.34 -0.83
C LEU A 677 -5.82 42.05 -0.17
N ASN A 678 -5.83 42.07 1.15
CA ASN A 678 -4.74 42.58 1.97
C ASN A 678 -4.49 41.64 3.16
N ILE A 679 -3.45 40.82 3.06
CA ILE A 679 -3.08 39.79 4.04
C ILE A 679 -2.00 40.33 4.96
N ALA A 680 -2.21 40.29 6.27
CA ALA A 680 -1.18 40.66 7.23
C ALA A 680 -0.17 39.52 7.42
N LEU A 681 1.12 39.79 7.22
CA LEU A 681 2.17 38.76 7.28
C LEU A 681 2.92 38.73 8.62
N ASN A 682 2.82 39.78 9.44
CA ASN A 682 3.45 39.80 10.77
C ASN A 682 2.56 40.50 11.83
N ARG A 683 2.98 40.46 13.09
CA ARG A 683 2.15 40.76 14.27
C ARG A 683 2.32 42.20 14.73
N VAL A 684 1.19 42.91 14.85
CA VAL A 684 1.12 44.20 15.53
C VAL A 684 1.48 44.05 17.02
N GLY A 685 2.25 45.00 17.56
CA GLY A 685 2.72 45.02 18.95
C GLY A 685 3.93 44.12 19.24
N VAL A 686 4.31 43.24 18.30
CA VAL A 686 5.51 42.39 18.41
C VAL A 686 6.54 42.83 17.37
N ASP A 687 6.15 42.85 16.10
CA ASP A 687 7.05 43.12 14.98
C ASP A 687 7.00 44.59 14.54
N TYR A 688 5.87 45.27 14.79
CA TYR A 688 5.66 46.69 14.51
C TYR A 688 4.62 47.35 15.43
N GLU A 689 4.68 48.68 15.56
CA GLU A 689 3.66 49.51 16.23
C GLU A 689 3.02 50.48 15.22
N GLY A 690 1.77 50.89 15.48
CA GLY A 690 0.99 51.70 14.54
C GLY A 690 0.45 50.86 13.37
N GLY A 691 0.22 51.50 12.23
CA GLY A 691 -0.26 50.83 11.02
C GLY A 691 -1.76 50.57 10.99
N GLY A 692 -2.16 49.77 10.01
CA GLY A 692 -3.56 49.44 9.72
C GLY A 692 -4.05 49.97 8.36
N CYS A 693 -5.35 49.91 8.17
CA CYS A 693 -6.04 50.46 7.00
C CYS A 693 -7.26 51.27 7.47
N ARG A 694 -7.47 52.46 6.92
CA ARG A 694 -8.65 53.29 7.19
C ARG A 694 -9.45 53.51 5.92
N PHE A 695 -10.74 53.23 5.98
CA PHE A 695 -11.70 53.49 4.91
C PHE A 695 -12.39 54.83 5.16
N LEU A 696 -12.02 55.87 4.39
CA LEU A 696 -12.35 57.26 4.68
C LEU A 696 -13.87 57.51 4.62
N ARG A 697 -14.55 56.96 3.60
CA ARG A 697 -16.01 57.13 3.41
C ARG A 697 -16.83 56.62 4.59
N TYR A 698 -16.30 55.65 5.34
CA TYR A 698 -17.00 55.03 6.47
C TYR A 698 -16.45 55.49 7.82
N ASN A 699 -15.41 56.33 7.84
CA ASN A 699 -14.62 56.67 9.03
C ASN A 699 -14.29 55.43 9.89
N CYS A 700 -13.96 54.33 9.23
CA CYS A 700 -13.72 53.04 9.85
C CYS A 700 -12.24 52.65 9.69
N SER A 701 -11.64 52.04 10.72
CA SER A 701 -10.23 51.66 10.70
C SER A 701 -10.01 50.27 11.25
N VAL A 702 -9.20 49.48 10.55
CA VAL A 702 -8.65 48.22 11.03
C VAL A 702 -7.22 48.47 11.50
N LYS A 703 -7.04 48.69 12.80
CA LYS A 703 -5.76 49.10 13.42
C LYS A 703 -4.91 47.95 13.97
N ALA A 704 -5.53 46.78 14.19
CA ALA A 704 -4.83 45.60 14.69
C ALA A 704 -5.01 44.41 13.74
N PRO A 705 -4.38 44.42 12.55
CA PRO A 705 -4.40 43.27 11.66
C PRO A 705 -3.82 42.02 12.35
N ARG A 706 -4.42 40.87 12.09
CA ARG A 706 -4.05 39.58 12.66
C ARG A 706 -3.19 38.85 11.63
N LYS A 707 -2.01 38.37 12.04
CA LYS A 707 -1.11 37.59 11.16
C LYS A 707 -1.87 36.43 10.52
N GLY A 708 -1.71 36.24 9.22
CA GLY A 708 -2.39 35.20 8.44
C GLY A 708 -3.87 35.48 8.14
N TRP A 709 -4.42 36.62 8.58
CA TRP A 709 -5.77 37.05 8.22
C TRP A 709 -5.74 38.04 7.06
N THR A 710 -6.77 37.97 6.22
CA THR A 710 -6.93 38.81 5.04
C THR A 710 -8.14 39.73 5.14
N LEU A 711 -7.94 41.00 4.82
CA LEU A 711 -9.01 41.93 4.51
C LEU A 711 -9.38 41.80 3.04
N MET A 712 -10.68 41.73 2.76
CA MET A 712 -11.23 41.73 1.42
C MET A 712 -12.26 42.84 1.27
N HIS A 713 -12.05 43.76 0.33
CA HIS A 713 -12.94 44.90 0.08
C HIS A 713 -12.99 45.27 -1.40
N PRO A 714 -14.04 45.96 -1.88
CA PRO A 714 -14.06 46.55 -3.22
C PRO A 714 -12.88 47.51 -3.44
N GLY A 715 -12.28 47.53 -4.63
CA GLY A 715 -11.12 48.39 -4.95
C GLY A 715 -11.51 49.78 -5.45
N ARG A 716 -12.59 49.85 -6.24
CA ARG A 716 -13.06 51.06 -6.93
C ARG A 716 -14.27 51.71 -6.26
N LEU A 717 -14.44 53.01 -6.52
CA LEU A 717 -15.61 53.86 -6.22
C LEU A 717 -15.92 54.06 -4.72
N THR A 718 -16.11 52.99 -3.95
CA THR A 718 -16.75 53.05 -2.64
C THR A 718 -15.79 52.95 -1.45
N HIS A 719 -14.60 52.40 -1.64
CA HIS A 719 -13.65 52.11 -0.56
C HIS A 719 -12.36 52.92 -0.71
N TYR A 720 -12.51 54.24 -0.82
CA TYR A 720 -11.36 55.16 -0.78
C TYR A 720 -10.68 55.02 0.60
N HIS A 721 -9.43 54.59 0.61
CA HIS A 721 -8.75 54.14 1.82
C HIS A 721 -7.30 54.60 1.91
N GLU A 722 -6.75 54.62 3.13
CA GLU A 722 -5.37 55.00 3.41
C GLU A 722 -4.66 53.95 4.28
N GLY A 723 -3.35 53.80 4.07
CA GLY A 723 -2.47 53.02 4.91
C GLY A 723 -2.01 53.85 6.10
N LEU A 724 -2.47 53.52 7.31
CA LEU A 724 -2.11 54.25 8.52
C LEU A 724 -0.60 54.13 8.80
N PRO A 725 0.05 55.16 9.40
CA PRO A 725 1.50 55.15 9.62
C PRO A 725 1.97 54.05 10.57
N THR A 726 2.94 53.25 10.14
CA THR A 726 3.76 52.40 11.00
C THR A 726 4.75 53.28 11.77
N THR A 727 4.67 53.27 13.09
CA THR A 727 5.44 54.18 13.97
C THR A 727 6.71 53.56 14.51
N LYS A 728 6.83 52.22 14.49
CA LYS A 728 8.01 51.47 14.94
C LYS A 728 8.05 50.09 14.31
N GLY A 729 9.24 49.52 14.15
CA GLY A 729 9.43 48.18 13.60
C GLY A 729 9.15 48.13 12.09
N THR A 730 8.84 46.93 11.58
CA THR A 730 8.57 46.73 10.15
C THR A 730 7.25 46.00 9.98
N ARG A 731 6.36 46.52 9.13
CA ARG A 731 5.06 45.91 8.82
C ARG A 731 5.09 45.32 7.41
N TYR A 732 4.73 44.04 7.28
CA TYR A 732 4.59 43.37 5.99
C TYR A 732 3.14 43.01 5.69
N ILE A 733 2.70 43.27 4.45
CA ILE A 733 1.40 42.83 3.96
C ILE A 733 1.54 42.26 2.53
N ALA A 734 0.80 41.21 2.21
CA ALA A 734 0.62 40.76 0.83
C ALA A 734 -0.66 41.34 0.26
N VAL A 735 -0.57 42.02 -0.87
CA VAL A 735 -1.68 42.71 -1.54
C VAL A 735 -1.91 42.08 -2.91
N SER A 736 -3.17 41.96 -3.32
CA SER A 736 -3.53 41.54 -4.67
C SER A 736 -4.73 42.33 -5.18
N PHE A 737 -4.56 42.93 -6.35
CA PHE A 737 -5.60 43.66 -7.06
C PHE A 737 -6.30 42.72 -8.04
N LEU A 738 -7.49 42.26 -7.65
CA LEU A 738 -8.19 41.17 -8.32
C LEU A 738 -9.31 41.68 -9.23
N ASP A 739 -9.44 41.01 -10.37
CA ASP A 739 -10.34 41.32 -11.47
C ASP A 739 -10.27 42.82 -11.86
N PRO A 740 -9.10 43.30 -12.33
CA PRO A 740 -8.85 44.72 -12.66
C PRO A 740 -9.70 45.27 -13.82
#